data_AF-A0A151EX58-F1
#
_entry.id   AF-A0A151EX58-F1
#
_cell.length_a   1.000
_cell.length_b   1.000
_cell.length_c   1.000
_cell.angle_alpha   90.00
_cell.angle_beta   90.00
_cell.angle_gamma   90.00
#
_symmetry.space_group_name_H-M   'P 1'
#
loop_
_entity.id
_entity.type
_entity.pdbx_description
1 polymer ?
#
loop_
_entity_poly.entity_id
_entity_poly.type
_entity_poly.pdbx_seq_one_letter_code
_entity_poly.pdbx_strand_id
1 'polypeptide(L)'
;MFKPPSWFYTFVPFRFAAGCSSPLIPLLIIALKGTATDISLVSTAYSVASMIFLVIWGKLSDATQRRKPFLVMGFCGFSVALLLFSQADTLTDVLSIHVLSAVFAAAIVPVSSVYLLRSARKEFWDQAIGEFNKISGYAWAAGMLFGTGLLALLGMQFLFIFLGVTSLVSAVLFQKMVREKPIYIDRDKITSFANVITEKFRLMPSYVIHFPQFVRVESKRLRDFYFASFVLFVSSGLIFTPFVYFLTEKGATASFVFFVSFLNAVISAYFYSRTAKKVALFGGFAVLQRGLTVRVIFFFILVGASILSRLYAVGVAAVCYCVFGYTWSEITISSNSVMSRLAVKGKEGKIMGMYNFMASLGLIAGNLISGIVVDTWGFFAEFVLGLVAIGLSLAWIQKIKAREDKEMKMEVKDVFEKTIAERKKWWNVLTFQKIDQYLDFAGVKKGDAVLDVATGDGVVAFQLAKRGCKVVAMDISPALIGQRMYDITYIVKDAEQMDFQKVFDVVTLRNSFHYFPNPLQVLKGIHQALKKGGIFLLMEPVATKESYSFLKKLFEKKAPLRTFFTAEELKTMIESEGFFVRKMRTEDYINWVRTDSEEKAEGVKTSYKNEILYFQISSGYAIIVARKKSRHIPFSL
;
A
#
# COMPACT_ATOMS: atom_id res chain seq x y z
N MET A 1 2.06 12.04 18.51
CA MET A 1 1.88 10.57 18.37
C MET A 1 0.38 10.31 18.34
N PHE A 2 -0.17 9.69 17.28
CA PHE A 2 -1.60 9.38 17.23
C PHE A 2 -1.93 8.32 18.29
N LYS A 3 -2.76 8.69 19.27
CA LYS A 3 -3.23 7.76 20.31
C LYS A 3 -4.52 7.12 19.80
N PRO A 4 -4.58 5.78 19.65
CA PRO A 4 -5.78 5.12 19.13
C PRO A 4 -6.96 5.39 20.07
N PRO A 5 -8.11 5.83 19.56
CA PRO A 5 -9.28 6.05 20.38
C PRO A 5 -9.80 4.71 20.94
N SER A 6 -10.37 4.75 22.15
CA SER A 6 -10.80 3.56 22.89
C SER A 6 -11.81 2.69 22.15
N TRP A 7 -12.59 3.28 21.24
CA TRP A 7 -13.56 2.53 20.44
C TRP A 7 -12.90 1.53 19.48
N PHE A 8 -11.63 1.68 19.10
CA PHE A 8 -10.94 0.70 18.24
C PHE A 8 -10.97 -0.70 18.87
N TYR A 9 -10.84 -0.78 20.18
CA TYR A 9 -10.82 -2.04 20.92
C TYR A 9 -12.17 -2.76 20.95
N THR A 10 -13.27 -2.07 20.63
CA THR A 10 -14.60 -2.71 20.52
C THR A 10 -14.67 -3.74 19.39
N PHE A 11 -13.80 -3.65 18.38
CA PHE A 11 -13.73 -4.59 17.27
C PHE A 11 -12.90 -5.84 17.58
N VAL A 12 -12.15 -5.87 18.69
CA VAL A 12 -11.24 -6.97 19.03
C VAL A 12 -11.99 -8.31 19.16
N PRO A 13 -13.08 -8.43 19.94
CA PRO A 13 -13.81 -9.70 20.05
C PRO A 13 -14.37 -10.21 18.71
N PHE A 14 -14.94 -9.34 17.89
CA PHE A 14 -15.40 -9.67 16.54
C PHE A 14 -14.25 -10.14 15.64
N ARG A 15 -13.12 -9.44 15.61
CA ARG A 15 -11.96 -9.80 14.79
C ARG A 15 -11.32 -11.11 15.25
N PHE A 16 -11.28 -11.35 16.55
CA PHE A 16 -10.88 -12.62 17.13
C PHE A 16 -11.80 -13.75 16.66
N ALA A 17 -13.12 -13.56 16.74
CA ALA A 17 -14.10 -14.55 16.30
C ALA A 17 -13.97 -14.85 14.79
N ALA A 18 -13.89 -13.82 13.96
CA ALA A 18 -13.72 -13.94 12.51
C ALA A 18 -12.40 -14.62 12.12
N GLY A 19 -11.31 -14.34 12.87
CA GLY A 19 -10.02 -14.98 12.64
C GLY A 19 -10.07 -16.49 12.90
N CYS A 20 -10.67 -16.89 14.02
CA CYS A 20 -10.82 -18.31 14.36
C CYS A 20 -11.80 -19.05 13.43
N SER A 21 -12.91 -18.40 13.02
CA SER A 21 -13.89 -19.04 12.13
C SER A 21 -13.38 -19.26 10.71
N SER A 22 -12.38 -18.48 10.25
CA SER A 22 -11.91 -18.53 8.86
C SER A 22 -11.35 -19.89 8.40
N PRO A 23 -10.41 -20.57 9.10
CA PRO A 23 -10.03 -21.95 8.77
C PRO A 23 -11.05 -22.98 9.28
N LEU A 24 -11.91 -22.62 10.24
CA LEU A 24 -12.88 -23.55 10.84
C LEU A 24 -13.97 -23.94 9.84
N ILE A 25 -14.44 -23.03 8.99
CA ILE A 25 -15.52 -23.30 8.04
C ILE A 25 -15.10 -24.32 6.96
N PRO A 26 -13.94 -24.19 6.28
CA PRO A 26 -13.47 -25.26 5.39
C PRO A 26 -13.27 -26.60 6.10
N LEU A 27 -12.76 -26.59 7.34
CA LEU A 27 -12.63 -27.80 8.15
C LEU A 27 -13.99 -28.45 8.49
N LEU A 28 -15.03 -27.65 8.73
CA LEU A 28 -16.40 -28.13 8.91
C LEU A 28 -16.92 -28.82 7.65
N ILE A 29 -16.72 -28.19 6.48
CA ILE A 29 -17.12 -28.77 5.19
C ILE A 29 -16.43 -30.11 4.97
N ILE A 30 -15.13 -30.20 5.26
CA ILE A 30 -14.35 -31.45 5.18
C ILE A 30 -14.89 -32.50 6.17
N ALA A 31 -15.22 -32.10 7.40
CA ALA A 31 -15.81 -33.00 8.40
C ALA A 31 -17.19 -33.55 7.96
N LEU A 32 -17.95 -32.77 7.21
CA LEU A 32 -19.21 -33.17 6.57
C LEU A 32 -19.01 -33.95 5.24
N LYS A 33 -17.77 -34.37 4.95
CA LYS A 33 -17.37 -35.09 3.72
C LYS A 33 -17.58 -34.28 2.43
N GLY A 34 -17.54 -32.96 2.51
CA GLY A 34 -17.57 -32.07 1.35
C GLY A 34 -16.30 -32.15 0.50
N THR A 35 -16.47 -31.86 -0.79
CA THR A 35 -15.43 -31.84 -1.83
C THR A 35 -14.79 -30.45 -1.98
N ALA A 36 -13.78 -30.31 -2.85
CA ALA A 36 -13.23 -29.00 -3.18
C ALA A 36 -14.27 -28.10 -3.86
N THR A 37 -15.18 -28.68 -4.65
CA THR A 37 -16.33 -27.98 -5.23
C THR A 37 -17.25 -27.41 -4.16
N ASP A 38 -17.53 -28.14 -3.08
CA ASP A 38 -18.41 -27.65 -2.00
C ASP A 38 -17.79 -26.45 -1.26
N ILE A 39 -16.50 -26.53 -0.93
CA ILE A 39 -15.74 -25.42 -0.32
C ILE A 39 -15.78 -24.18 -1.23
N SER A 40 -15.60 -24.41 -2.53
CA SER A 40 -15.59 -23.37 -3.55
C SER A 40 -16.97 -22.73 -3.74
N LEU A 41 -18.04 -23.52 -3.74
CA LEU A 41 -19.42 -23.05 -3.85
C LEU A 41 -19.79 -22.20 -2.63
N VAL A 42 -19.50 -22.67 -1.42
CA VAL A 42 -19.73 -21.93 -0.17
C VAL A 42 -18.96 -20.60 -0.17
N SER A 43 -17.68 -20.62 -0.58
CA SER A 43 -16.83 -19.41 -0.66
C SER A 43 -17.29 -18.43 -1.72
N THR A 44 -17.82 -18.94 -2.84
CA THR A 44 -18.40 -18.14 -3.93
C THR A 44 -19.69 -17.48 -3.47
N ALA A 45 -20.59 -18.23 -2.84
CA ALA A 45 -21.85 -17.72 -2.31
C ALA A 45 -21.63 -16.62 -1.27
N TYR A 46 -20.67 -16.82 -0.34
CA TYR A 46 -20.24 -15.80 0.60
C TYR A 46 -19.75 -14.53 -0.12
N SER A 47 -18.90 -14.68 -1.12
CA SER A 47 -18.29 -13.55 -1.84
C SER A 47 -19.32 -12.76 -2.67
N VAL A 48 -20.26 -13.44 -3.32
CA VAL A 48 -21.38 -12.83 -4.05
C VAL A 48 -22.30 -12.06 -3.09
N ALA A 49 -22.71 -12.69 -1.99
CA ALA A 49 -23.54 -12.05 -0.98
C ALA A 49 -22.84 -10.82 -0.38
N SER A 50 -21.56 -10.97 0.00
CA SER A 50 -20.77 -9.87 0.55
C SER A 50 -20.65 -8.71 -0.45
N MET A 51 -20.38 -8.97 -1.73
CA MET A 51 -20.25 -7.96 -2.78
C MET A 51 -21.54 -7.15 -2.95
N ILE A 52 -22.70 -7.81 -3.01
CA ILE A 52 -24.00 -7.17 -3.18
C ILE A 52 -24.33 -6.34 -1.93
N PHE A 53 -24.23 -6.93 -0.74
CA PHE A 53 -24.65 -6.28 0.49
C PHE A 53 -23.67 -5.20 0.97
N LEU A 54 -22.40 -5.24 0.58
CA LEU A 54 -21.44 -4.17 0.84
C LEU A 54 -21.93 -2.83 0.25
N VAL A 55 -22.45 -2.86 -0.98
CA VAL A 55 -23.01 -1.68 -1.66
C VAL A 55 -24.31 -1.22 -0.99
N ILE A 56 -25.18 -2.18 -0.64
CA ILE A 56 -26.47 -1.91 0.00
C ILE A 56 -26.26 -1.22 1.35
N TRP A 57 -25.48 -1.82 2.25
CA TRP A 57 -25.25 -1.27 3.59
C TRP A 57 -24.48 0.03 3.56
N GLY A 58 -23.52 0.19 2.64
CA GLY A 58 -22.83 1.47 2.43
C GLY A 58 -23.79 2.60 2.10
N LYS A 59 -24.64 2.42 1.07
CA LYS A 59 -25.62 3.44 0.65
C LYS A 59 -26.69 3.71 1.71
N LEU A 60 -27.17 2.68 2.40
CA LEU A 60 -28.21 2.83 3.42
C LEU A 60 -27.68 3.56 4.66
N SER A 61 -26.45 3.24 5.07
CA SER A 61 -25.79 3.93 6.16
C SER A 61 -25.46 5.39 5.80
N ASP A 62 -25.12 5.66 4.53
CA ASP A 62 -24.94 7.03 4.02
C ASP A 62 -26.26 7.81 3.97
N ALA A 63 -27.34 7.18 3.51
CA ALA A 63 -28.65 7.81 3.38
C ALA A 63 -29.24 8.18 4.75
N THR A 64 -29.09 7.30 5.74
CA THR A 64 -29.59 7.54 7.09
C THR A 64 -28.67 8.43 7.92
N GLN A 65 -27.43 8.66 7.48
CA GLN A 65 -26.33 9.28 8.25
C GLN A 65 -26.08 8.64 9.62
N ARG A 66 -26.70 7.49 9.91
CA ARG A 66 -26.53 6.70 11.13
C ARG A 66 -25.59 5.55 10.84
N ARG A 67 -24.60 5.36 11.71
CA ARG A 67 -23.57 4.33 11.58
C ARG A 67 -23.68 3.29 12.68
N LYS A 68 -24.03 3.71 13.90
CA LYS A 68 -24.08 2.84 15.06
C LYS A 68 -25.05 1.67 14.92
N PRO A 69 -26.30 1.85 14.44
CA PRO A 69 -27.24 0.74 14.30
C PRO A 69 -26.77 -0.33 13.31
N PHE A 70 -26.13 0.06 12.21
CA PHE A 70 -25.63 -0.87 11.19
C PHE A 70 -24.44 -1.69 11.69
N LEU A 71 -23.53 -1.08 12.46
CA LEU A 71 -22.41 -1.82 13.05
C LEU A 71 -22.88 -2.81 14.11
N VAL A 72 -23.81 -2.40 14.98
CA VAL A 72 -24.39 -3.29 16.00
C VAL A 72 -25.16 -4.44 15.34
N MET A 73 -25.96 -4.15 14.31
CA MET A 73 -26.65 -5.17 13.52
C MET A 73 -25.66 -6.15 12.87
N GLY A 74 -24.56 -5.65 12.29
CA GLY A 74 -23.51 -6.48 11.70
C GLY A 74 -22.87 -7.41 12.73
N PHE A 75 -22.51 -6.90 13.92
CA PHE A 75 -21.93 -7.72 14.99
C PHE A 75 -22.91 -8.77 15.54
N CYS A 76 -24.17 -8.39 15.77
CA CYS A 76 -25.20 -9.32 16.25
C CYS A 76 -25.50 -10.39 15.20
N GLY A 77 -25.69 -10.02 13.94
CA GLY A 77 -25.99 -10.97 12.87
C GLY A 77 -24.84 -11.94 12.59
N PHE A 78 -23.59 -11.46 12.63
CA PHE A 78 -22.41 -12.34 12.53
C PHE A 78 -22.32 -13.29 13.73
N SER A 79 -22.58 -12.79 14.95
CA SER A 79 -22.63 -13.62 16.16
C SER A 79 -23.70 -14.71 16.07
N VAL A 80 -24.92 -14.38 15.64
CA VAL A 80 -26.01 -15.35 15.43
C VAL A 80 -25.61 -16.38 14.38
N ALA A 81 -25.02 -15.96 13.26
CA ALA A 81 -24.57 -16.91 12.24
C ALA A 81 -23.51 -17.89 12.78
N LEU A 82 -22.56 -17.42 13.60
CA LEU A 82 -21.59 -18.29 14.27
C LEU A 82 -22.27 -19.28 15.23
N LEU A 83 -23.30 -18.86 15.97
CA LEU A 83 -24.07 -19.79 16.81
C LEU A 83 -24.82 -20.83 15.97
N LEU A 84 -25.40 -20.44 14.84
CA LEU A 84 -26.10 -21.37 13.95
C LEU A 84 -25.15 -22.44 13.36
N PHE A 85 -23.89 -22.10 13.08
CA PHE A 85 -22.90 -23.09 12.62
C PHE A 85 -22.66 -24.23 13.62
N SER A 86 -22.94 -24.03 14.91
CA SER A 86 -22.81 -25.12 15.90
C SER A 86 -23.80 -26.26 15.71
N GLN A 87 -24.89 -26.02 14.96
CA GLN A 87 -25.96 -26.98 14.66
C GLN A 87 -25.97 -27.35 13.17
N ALA A 88 -24.92 -27.00 12.41
CA ALA A 88 -24.86 -27.27 10.99
C ALA A 88 -24.43 -28.73 10.74
N ASP A 89 -25.39 -29.57 10.36
CA ASP A 89 -25.17 -30.99 10.10
C ASP A 89 -25.12 -31.32 8.60
N THR A 90 -25.51 -30.39 7.72
CA THR A 90 -25.49 -30.57 6.27
C THR A 90 -24.71 -29.47 5.54
N LEU A 91 -24.23 -29.78 4.33
CA LEU A 91 -23.56 -28.80 3.46
C LEU A 91 -24.48 -27.62 3.12
N THR A 92 -25.78 -27.88 2.98
CA THR A 92 -26.80 -26.84 2.72
C THR A 92 -26.95 -25.89 3.91
N ASP A 93 -26.87 -26.39 5.14
CA ASP A 93 -26.88 -25.55 6.34
C ASP A 93 -25.65 -24.65 6.37
N VAL A 94 -24.46 -25.23 6.13
CA VAL A 94 -23.20 -24.48 6.07
C VAL A 94 -23.29 -23.37 5.02
N LEU A 95 -23.77 -23.68 3.81
CA LEU A 95 -23.93 -22.69 2.74
C LEU A 95 -24.88 -21.56 3.15
N SER A 96 -26.07 -21.90 3.66
CA SER A 96 -27.12 -20.94 4.02
C SER A 96 -26.68 -20.02 5.15
N ILE A 97 -26.07 -20.59 6.19
CA ILE A 97 -25.55 -19.85 7.35
C ILE A 97 -24.36 -18.98 6.93
N HIS A 98 -23.48 -19.46 6.04
CA HIS A 98 -22.34 -18.67 5.58
C HIS A 98 -22.80 -17.46 4.75
N VAL A 99 -23.80 -17.63 3.87
CA VAL A 99 -24.43 -16.52 3.16
C VAL A 99 -25.03 -15.51 4.14
N LEU A 100 -25.78 -15.97 5.15
CA LEU A 100 -26.33 -15.11 6.20
C LEU A 100 -25.24 -14.32 6.92
N SER A 101 -24.13 -14.98 7.26
CA SER A 101 -22.98 -14.32 7.89
C SER A 101 -22.36 -13.25 6.98
N ALA A 102 -22.31 -13.50 5.66
CA ALA A 102 -21.78 -12.57 4.67
C ALA A 102 -22.62 -11.28 4.60
N VAL A 103 -23.94 -11.44 4.59
CA VAL A 103 -24.91 -10.34 4.58
C VAL A 103 -24.66 -9.40 5.74
N PHE A 104 -24.49 -9.91 6.95
CA PHE A 104 -24.27 -9.09 8.14
C PHE A 104 -22.83 -8.56 8.25
N ALA A 105 -21.83 -9.38 7.92
CA ALA A 105 -20.43 -8.96 7.94
C ALA A 105 -20.15 -7.82 6.95
N ALA A 106 -20.85 -7.78 5.81
CA ALA A 106 -20.75 -6.72 4.82
C ALA A 106 -21.14 -5.32 5.35
N ALA A 107 -21.95 -5.24 6.41
CA ALA A 107 -22.26 -3.96 7.06
C ALA A 107 -21.07 -3.39 7.85
N ILE A 108 -20.14 -4.24 8.30
CA ILE A 108 -19.08 -3.83 9.23
C ILE A 108 -17.99 -3.03 8.52
N VAL A 109 -17.53 -3.49 7.36
CA VAL A 109 -16.37 -2.92 6.64
C VAL A 109 -16.57 -1.47 6.17
N PRO A 110 -17.62 -1.11 5.42
CA PRO A 110 -17.77 0.25 4.87
C PRO A 110 -18.13 1.24 5.98
N VAL A 111 -18.98 0.82 6.93
CA VAL A 111 -19.46 1.67 8.01
C VAL A 111 -18.33 2.00 9.00
N SER A 112 -17.49 1.01 9.34
CA SER A 112 -16.31 1.24 10.19
C SER A 112 -15.25 2.13 9.52
N SER A 113 -15.02 1.95 8.22
CA SER A 113 -14.04 2.77 7.47
C SER A 113 -14.46 4.24 7.40
N VAL A 114 -15.73 4.53 7.14
CA VAL A 114 -16.24 5.91 7.15
C VAL A 114 -16.21 6.51 8.57
N TYR A 115 -16.57 5.72 9.59
CA TYR A 115 -16.52 6.15 10.98
C TYR A 115 -15.10 6.49 11.43
N LEU A 116 -14.13 5.66 11.04
CA LEU A 116 -12.69 5.87 11.26
C LEU A 116 -12.23 7.21 10.67
N LEU A 117 -12.51 7.45 9.40
CA LEU A 117 -12.10 8.67 8.68
C LEU A 117 -12.71 9.94 9.28
N ARG A 118 -13.94 9.86 9.82
CA ARG A 118 -14.59 10.98 10.53
C ARG A 118 -14.03 11.21 11.94
N SER A 119 -13.44 10.19 12.56
CA SER A 119 -12.89 10.27 13.92
C SER A 119 -11.46 10.82 13.99
N ALA A 120 -10.73 10.81 12.88
CA ALA A 120 -9.36 11.30 12.78
C ALA A 120 -9.28 12.55 11.88
N ARG A 121 -8.41 13.49 12.21
CA ARG A 121 -8.12 14.63 11.31
C ARG A 121 -7.48 14.09 10.01
N LYS A 122 -7.68 14.81 8.91
CA LYS A 122 -7.28 14.38 7.55
C LYS A 122 -5.78 14.07 7.46
N GLU A 123 -4.96 14.78 8.22
CA GLU A 123 -3.51 14.62 8.26
C GLU A 123 -3.06 13.30 8.91
N PHE A 124 -3.93 12.68 9.71
CA PHE A 124 -3.64 11.45 10.44
C PHE A 124 -4.42 10.23 9.93
N TRP A 125 -5.12 10.31 8.80
CA TRP A 125 -5.92 9.20 8.25
C TRP A 125 -5.09 7.94 8.06
N ASP A 126 -3.92 8.03 7.42
CA ASP A 126 -3.06 6.87 7.16
C ASP A 126 -2.56 6.21 8.46
N GLN A 127 -2.24 7.02 9.48
CA GLN A 127 -1.81 6.53 10.79
C GLN A 127 -2.97 5.87 11.55
N ALA A 128 -4.16 6.46 11.50
CA ALA A 128 -5.36 5.92 12.13
C ALA A 128 -5.77 4.57 11.49
N ILE A 129 -5.77 4.49 10.16
CA ILE A 129 -5.99 3.25 9.40
C ILE A 129 -4.94 2.20 9.77
N GLY A 130 -3.66 2.61 9.84
CA GLY A 130 -2.56 1.72 10.22
C GLY A 130 -2.74 1.10 11.61
N GLU A 131 -3.03 1.92 12.63
CA GLU A 131 -3.24 1.42 14.00
C GLU A 131 -4.53 0.59 14.12
N PHE A 132 -5.62 0.96 13.44
CA PHE A 132 -6.85 0.17 13.42
C PHE A 132 -6.64 -1.22 12.81
N ASN A 133 -5.93 -1.30 11.68
CA ASN A 133 -5.58 -2.56 11.03
C ASN A 133 -4.59 -3.40 11.86
N LYS A 134 -3.65 -2.76 12.55
CA LYS A 134 -2.72 -3.44 13.47
C LYS A 134 -3.48 -4.11 14.62
N ILE A 135 -4.37 -3.39 15.31
CA ILE A 135 -5.20 -3.95 16.38
C ILE A 135 -6.08 -5.09 15.84
N SER A 136 -6.74 -4.86 14.70
CA SER A 136 -7.59 -5.88 14.05
C SER A 136 -6.79 -7.12 13.65
N GLY A 137 -5.57 -6.95 13.14
CA GLY A 137 -4.70 -8.04 12.69
C GLY A 137 -4.19 -8.90 13.85
N TYR A 138 -3.78 -8.29 14.96
CA TYR A 138 -3.41 -9.05 16.16
C TYR A 138 -4.59 -9.78 16.78
N ALA A 139 -5.78 -9.17 16.79
CA ALA A 139 -7.00 -9.84 17.26
C ALA A 139 -7.34 -11.07 16.39
N TRP A 140 -7.25 -10.93 15.06
CA TRP A 140 -7.43 -12.03 14.11
C TRP A 140 -6.43 -13.17 14.35
N ALA A 141 -5.14 -12.85 14.49
CA ALA A 141 -4.11 -13.83 14.80
C ALA A 141 -4.36 -14.53 16.15
N ALA A 142 -4.73 -13.79 17.19
CA ALA A 142 -5.06 -14.37 18.49
C ALA A 142 -6.21 -15.39 18.39
N GLY A 143 -7.22 -15.12 17.55
CA GLY A 143 -8.30 -16.08 17.26
C GLY A 143 -7.79 -17.39 16.65
N MET A 144 -6.87 -17.30 15.68
CA MET A 144 -6.28 -18.49 15.05
C MET A 144 -5.39 -19.29 16.02
N LEU A 145 -4.62 -18.61 16.87
CA LEU A 145 -3.82 -19.27 17.91
C LEU A 145 -4.73 -20.01 18.90
N PHE A 146 -5.83 -19.39 19.30
CA PHE A 146 -6.82 -20.00 20.19
C PHE A 146 -7.45 -21.25 19.58
N GLY A 147 -7.81 -21.20 18.28
CA GLY A 147 -8.32 -22.37 17.56
C GLY A 147 -7.33 -23.54 17.46
N THR A 148 -6.01 -23.27 17.45
CA THR A 148 -4.96 -24.31 17.40
C THR A 148 -5.06 -25.30 18.57
N GLY A 149 -5.28 -24.79 19.79
CA GLY A 149 -5.33 -25.59 21.01
C GLY A 149 -6.73 -26.06 21.39
N LEU A 150 -7.74 -25.20 21.28
CA LEU A 150 -9.08 -25.53 21.79
C LEU A 150 -9.90 -26.41 20.86
N LEU A 151 -9.60 -26.45 19.55
CA LEU A 151 -10.33 -27.35 18.66
C LEU A 151 -10.20 -28.82 19.10
N ALA A 152 -9.02 -29.21 19.56
CA ALA A 152 -8.76 -30.56 20.07
C ALA A 152 -9.43 -30.84 21.43
N LEU A 153 -9.70 -29.81 22.23
CA LEU A 153 -10.24 -29.93 23.59
C LEU A 153 -11.76 -29.83 23.63
N LEU A 154 -12.34 -28.89 22.89
CA LEU A 154 -13.76 -28.55 22.94
C LEU A 154 -14.56 -29.10 21.76
N GLY A 155 -13.90 -29.52 20.67
CA GLY A 155 -14.57 -29.86 19.43
C GLY A 155 -15.14 -28.63 18.70
N MET A 156 -15.61 -28.87 17.47
CA MET A 156 -15.98 -27.80 16.55
C MET A 156 -17.26 -27.04 16.96
N GLN A 157 -18.27 -27.75 17.47
CA GLN A 157 -19.56 -27.18 17.86
C GLN A 157 -19.42 -26.17 19.01
N PHE A 158 -18.74 -26.55 20.09
CA PHE A 158 -18.49 -25.67 21.23
C PHE A 158 -17.61 -24.47 20.87
N LEU A 159 -16.66 -24.66 19.94
CA LEU A 159 -15.86 -23.56 19.43
C LEU A 159 -16.73 -22.52 18.71
N PHE A 160 -17.66 -22.93 17.85
CA PHE A 160 -18.61 -22.01 17.22
C PHE A 160 -19.48 -21.25 18.23
N ILE A 161 -19.97 -21.93 19.28
CA ILE A 161 -20.73 -21.28 20.37
C ILE A 161 -19.87 -20.21 21.06
N PHE A 162 -18.64 -20.57 21.45
CA PHE A 162 -17.72 -19.65 22.11
C PHE A 162 -17.41 -18.42 21.24
N LEU A 163 -17.17 -18.61 19.94
CA LEU A 163 -16.89 -17.51 19.02
C LEU A 163 -18.12 -16.62 18.80
N GLY A 164 -19.32 -17.21 18.73
CA GLY A 164 -20.59 -16.47 18.66
C GLY A 164 -20.80 -15.57 19.87
N VAL A 165 -20.65 -16.11 21.09
CA VAL A 165 -20.75 -15.33 22.35
C VAL A 165 -19.67 -14.25 22.42
N THR A 166 -18.43 -14.57 22.05
CA THR A 166 -17.31 -13.61 22.02
C THR A 166 -17.60 -12.46 21.05
N SER A 167 -18.11 -12.74 19.86
CA SER A 167 -18.48 -11.70 18.90
C SER A 167 -19.63 -10.81 19.40
N LEU A 168 -20.56 -11.33 20.21
CA LEU A 168 -21.65 -10.54 20.78
C LEU A 168 -21.13 -9.47 21.75
N VAL A 169 -20.01 -9.73 22.44
CA VAL A 169 -19.34 -8.75 23.31
C VAL A 169 -18.96 -7.49 22.51
N SER A 170 -18.53 -7.62 21.25
CA SER A 170 -18.27 -6.45 20.38
C SER A 170 -19.51 -5.59 20.18
N ALA A 171 -20.69 -6.19 19.98
CA ALA A 171 -21.94 -5.44 19.84
C ALA A 171 -22.27 -4.64 21.12
N VAL A 172 -22.13 -5.27 22.29
CA VAL A 172 -22.40 -4.64 23.59
C VAL A 172 -21.41 -3.51 23.89
N LEU A 173 -20.11 -3.76 23.69
CA LEU A 173 -19.06 -2.76 23.89
C LEU A 173 -19.25 -1.57 22.95
N PHE A 174 -19.53 -1.82 21.66
CA PHE A 174 -19.78 -0.76 20.70
C PHE A 174 -21.03 0.05 21.08
N GLN A 175 -22.10 -0.62 21.49
CA GLN A 175 -23.33 0.04 21.94
C GLN A 175 -23.10 0.96 23.16
N LYS A 176 -22.27 0.55 24.12
CA LYS A 176 -22.01 1.32 25.36
C LYS A 176 -20.96 2.41 25.18
N MET A 177 -19.84 2.12 24.51
CA MET A 177 -18.69 3.03 24.42
C MET A 177 -18.85 4.09 23.33
N VAL A 178 -19.59 3.79 22.26
CA VAL A 178 -19.72 4.72 21.13
C VAL A 178 -21.03 5.50 21.25
N ARG A 179 -20.92 6.82 21.45
CA ARG A 179 -22.07 7.73 21.41
C ARG A 179 -22.17 8.36 20.02
N GLU A 180 -23.31 8.18 19.36
CA GLU A 180 -23.63 8.87 18.11
C GLU A 180 -24.44 10.13 18.45
N LYS A 181 -24.11 11.28 17.85
CA LYS A 181 -24.89 12.50 18.07
C LYS A 181 -26.29 12.28 17.47
N PRO A 182 -27.38 12.44 18.24
CA PRO A 182 -28.73 12.27 17.71
C PRO A 182 -29.00 13.32 16.64
N ILE A 183 -29.42 12.87 15.47
CA ILE A 183 -30.03 13.74 14.46
C ILE A 183 -31.48 13.89 14.88
N TYR A 184 -31.88 15.11 15.27
CA TYR A 184 -33.28 15.44 15.55
C TYR A 184 -34.04 15.40 14.22
N ILE A 185 -34.79 14.32 14.00
CA ILE A 185 -35.73 14.21 12.89
C ILE A 185 -37.08 14.64 13.45
N ASP A 186 -37.64 15.72 12.91
CA ASP A 186 -38.99 16.18 13.25
C ASP A 186 -40.00 15.07 13.01
N ARG A 187 -41.00 14.93 13.90
CA ARG A 187 -42.00 13.86 13.81
C ARG A 187 -42.77 13.89 12.49
N ASP A 188 -42.98 15.07 11.93
CA ASP A 188 -43.67 15.28 10.64
C ASP A 188 -42.82 14.85 9.42
N LYS A 189 -41.51 14.63 9.59
CA LYS A 189 -40.60 14.16 8.54
C LYS A 189 -40.31 12.65 8.63
N ILE A 190 -40.91 11.92 9.57
CA ILE A 190 -40.73 10.46 9.70
C ILE A 190 -41.34 9.73 8.49
N THR A 191 -42.51 10.14 8.01
CA THR A 191 -43.11 9.62 6.78
C THR A 191 -42.26 9.92 5.57
N SER A 192 -41.66 11.10 5.46
CA SER A 192 -40.74 11.41 4.35
C SER A 192 -39.45 10.57 4.44
N PHE A 193 -38.93 10.33 5.64
CA PHE A 193 -37.76 9.48 5.87
C PHE A 193 -38.03 8.00 5.56
N ALA A 194 -39.18 7.48 5.99
CA ALA A 194 -39.64 6.14 5.65
C ALA A 194 -39.87 6.00 4.14
N ASN A 195 -40.45 7.02 3.51
CA ASN A 195 -40.62 7.08 2.05
C ASN A 195 -39.26 7.11 1.34
N VAL A 196 -38.25 7.85 1.84
CA VAL A 196 -36.90 7.87 1.28
C VAL A 196 -36.23 6.50 1.37
N ILE A 197 -36.35 5.79 2.49
CA ILE A 197 -35.83 4.43 2.64
C ILE A 197 -36.57 3.47 1.69
N THR A 198 -37.90 3.54 1.67
CA THR A 198 -38.77 2.68 0.86
C THR A 198 -38.54 2.91 -0.63
N GLU A 199 -38.39 4.17 -1.07
CA GLU A 199 -38.10 4.56 -2.44
C GLU A 199 -36.71 4.11 -2.86
N LYS A 200 -35.70 4.26 -1.98
CA LYS A 200 -34.37 3.70 -2.23
C LYS A 200 -34.39 2.18 -2.32
N PHE A 201 -35.14 1.47 -1.47
CA PHE A 201 -35.37 0.02 -1.53
C PHE A 201 -36.08 -0.39 -2.83
N ARG A 202 -37.13 0.33 -3.22
CA ARG A 202 -37.89 0.08 -4.46
C ARG A 202 -37.04 0.29 -5.71
N LEU A 203 -36.13 1.26 -5.68
CA LEU A 203 -35.14 1.53 -6.73
C LEU A 203 -33.85 0.69 -6.58
N MET A 204 -33.70 -0.12 -5.53
CA MET A 204 -32.49 -0.94 -5.36
C MET A 204 -32.26 -1.95 -6.48
N PRO A 205 -33.28 -2.66 -7.01
CA PRO A 205 -33.08 -3.54 -8.16
C PRO A 205 -32.50 -2.80 -9.35
N SER A 206 -33.00 -1.60 -9.67
CA SER A 206 -32.45 -0.78 -10.74
C SER A 206 -31.05 -0.25 -10.41
N TYR A 207 -30.69 0.00 -9.14
CA TYR A 207 -29.31 0.35 -8.76
C TYR A 207 -28.31 -0.82 -8.73
N VAL A 208 -28.80 -2.05 -8.56
CA VAL A 208 -28.00 -3.28 -8.64
C VAL A 208 -27.82 -3.68 -10.11
N ILE A 209 -28.86 -3.52 -10.94
CA ILE A 209 -28.86 -3.86 -12.37
C ILE A 209 -28.17 -2.76 -13.20
N HIS A 210 -28.40 -1.48 -12.89
CA HIS A 210 -27.52 -0.38 -13.32
C HIS A 210 -26.28 -0.37 -12.42
N PHE A 211 -25.51 -1.46 -12.59
CA PHE A 211 -24.11 -1.61 -12.18
C PHE A 211 -23.38 -0.29 -12.32
N PRO A 212 -22.42 0.04 -11.43
CA PRO A 212 -21.79 1.35 -11.42
C PRO A 212 -21.42 1.66 -12.85
N GLN A 213 -22.16 2.59 -13.48
CA GLN A 213 -21.92 3.02 -14.86
C GLN A 213 -20.43 3.12 -14.91
N PHE A 214 -19.77 2.26 -15.71
CA PHE A 214 -18.31 2.28 -15.85
C PHE A 214 -18.04 3.75 -15.95
N VAL A 215 -17.46 4.32 -14.87
CA VAL A 215 -17.17 5.76 -14.87
C VAL A 215 -16.46 5.88 -16.19
N ARG A 216 -16.99 6.65 -17.17
CA ARG A 216 -16.32 6.82 -18.47
C ARG A 216 -14.85 6.95 -18.14
N VAL A 217 -14.07 5.88 -18.33
CA VAL A 217 -12.95 5.62 -17.41
C VAL A 217 -11.98 6.77 -17.62
N GLU A 218 -11.90 7.66 -16.63
CA GLU A 218 -11.34 9.01 -16.85
C GLU A 218 -9.87 8.93 -17.24
N SER A 219 -9.19 7.82 -16.91
CA SER A 219 -7.86 7.50 -17.43
C SER A 219 -7.70 6.03 -17.83
N LYS A 220 -7.02 5.78 -18.95
CA LYS A 220 -6.61 4.43 -19.39
C LYS A 220 -5.84 3.68 -18.29
N ARG A 221 -5.03 4.40 -17.49
CA ARG A 221 -4.24 3.84 -16.39
C ARG A 221 -5.11 3.17 -15.33
N LEU A 222 -6.20 3.82 -14.92
CA LEU A 222 -7.08 3.29 -13.89
C LEU A 222 -7.80 2.01 -14.35
N ARG A 223 -8.21 1.95 -15.61
CA ARG A 223 -8.78 0.73 -16.22
C ARG A 223 -7.78 -0.41 -16.26
N ASP A 224 -6.55 -0.13 -16.71
CA ASP A 224 -5.48 -1.14 -16.76
C ASP A 224 -5.20 -1.67 -15.33
N PHE A 225 -5.21 -0.80 -14.31
CA PHE A 225 -5.03 -1.19 -12.92
C PHE A 225 -6.20 -2.04 -12.36
N TYR A 226 -7.44 -1.70 -12.69
CA TYR A 226 -8.61 -2.52 -12.33
C TYR A 226 -8.55 -3.90 -12.94
N PHE A 227 -8.13 -4.01 -14.20
CA PHE A 227 -8.00 -5.30 -14.86
C PHE A 227 -6.87 -6.14 -14.26
N ALA A 228 -5.71 -5.53 -13.99
CA ALA A 228 -4.61 -6.21 -13.30
C ALA A 228 -5.03 -6.70 -11.90
N SER A 229 -5.82 -5.89 -11.19
CA SER A 229 -6.36 -6.23 -9.86
C SER A 229 -7.38 -7.37 -9.95
N PHE A 230 -8.29 -7.35 -10.93
CA PHE A 230 -9.22 -8.45 -11.17
C PHE A 230 -8.46 -9.78 -11.35
N VAL A 231 -7.45 -9.82 -12.22
CA VAL A 231 -6.66 -11.04 -12.45
C VAL A 231 -5.84 -11.47 -11.22
N LEU A 232 -5.35 -10.51 -10.42
CA LEU A 232 -4.72 -10.80 -9.13
C LEU A 232 -5.68 -11.53 -8.18
N PHE A 233 -6.93 -11.08 -8.10
CA PHE A 233 -7.93 -11.69 -7.22
C PHE A 233 -8.49 -13.01 -7.77
N VAL A 234 -8.53 -13.20 -9.09
CA VAL A 234 -8.76 -14.54 -9.71
C VAL A 234 -7.68 -15.51 -9.23
N SER A 235 -6.41 -15.14 -9.37
CA SER A 235 -5.29 -15.95 -8.90
C SER A 235 -5.36 -16.23 -7.39
N SER A 236 -5.80 -15.25 -6.60
CA SER A 236 -5.98 -15.41 -5.16
C SER A 236 -7.09 -16.42 -4.84
N GLY A 237 -8.22 -16.38 -5.55
CA GLY A 237 -9.30 -17.36 -5.39
C GLY A 237 -8.84 -18.78 -5.71
N LEU A 238 -8.09 -18.96 -6.80
CA LEU A 238 -7.55 -20.26 -7.20
C LEU A 238 -6.59 -20.86 -6.16
N ILE A 239 -5.71 -20.04 -5.56
CA ILE A 239 -4.72 -20.57 -4.62
C ILE A 239 -5.27 -20.72 -3.20
N PHE A 240 -6.01 -19.73 -2.69
CA PHE A 240 -6.34 -19.67 -1.27
C PHE A 240 -7.60 -20.46 -0.89
N THR A 241 -8.59 -20.54 -1.79
CA THR A 241 -9.83 -21.27 -1.52
C THR A 241 -9.62 -22.77 -1.28
N PRO A 242 -8.84 -23.49 -2.12
CA PRO A 242 -8.59 -24.91 -1.90
C PRO A 242 -7.41 -25.17 -0.96
N PHE A 243 -6.76 -24.14 -0.40
CA PHE A 243 -5.50 -24.31 0.34
C PHE A 243 -5.65 -25.15 1.61
N VAL A 244 -6.72 -24.92 2.39
CA VAL A 244 -7.00 -25.73 3.59
C VAL A 244 -7.27 -27.18 3.20
N TYR A 245 -8.05 -27.38 2.14
CA TYR A 245 -8.37 -28.70 1.59
C TYR A 245 -7.10 -29.45 1.15
N PHE A 246 -6.21 -28.78 0.43
CA PHE A 246 -4.90 -29.31 0.03
C PHE A 246 -4.07 -29.79 1.22
N LEU A 247 -3.97 -28.97 2.28
CA LEU A 247 -3.22 -29.34 3.48
C LEU A 247 -3.81 -30.59 4.15
N THR A 248 -5.13 -30.62 4.33
CA THR A 248 -5.82 -31.75 4.98
C THR A 248 -5.74 -33.04 4.16
N GLU A 249 -5.87 -32.95 2.84
CA GLU A 249 -5.76 -34.12 1.94
C GLU A 249 -4.35 -34.70 1.95
N LYS A 250 -3.32 -33.84 2.06
CA LYS A 250 -1.93 -34.27 2.25
C LYS A 250 -1.63 -34.72 3.69
N GLY A 251 -2.61 -34.73 4.59
CA GLY A 251 -2.50 -35.31 5.94
C GLY A 251 -2.20 -34.30 7.05
N ALA A 252 -2.34 -33.00 6.81
CA ALA A 252 -2.21 -32.00 7.88
C ALA A 252 -3.37 -32.11 8.89
N THR A 253 -3.03 -32.02 10.18
CA THR A 253 -4.04 -31.96 11.24
C THR A 253 -4.71 -30.59 11.27
N ALA A 254 -5.94 -30.52 11.78
CA ALA A 254 -6.67 -29.26 11.93
C ALA A 254 -5.88 -28.24 12.78
N SER A 255 -5.27 -28.67 13.90
CA SER A 255 -4.40 -27.83 14.71
C SER A 255 -3.22 -27.26 13.92
N PHE A 256 -2.61 -28.05 13.03
CA PHE A 256 -1.52 -27.56 12.17
C PHE A 256 -2.01 -26.50 11.17
N VAL A 257 -3.18 -26.68 10.56
CA VAL A 257 -3.80 -25.67 9.68
C VAL A 257 -4.04 -24.34 10.42
N PHE A 258 -4.55 -24.41 11.66
CA PHE A 258 -4.72 -23.23 12.51
C PHE A 258 -3.38 -22.56 12.85
N PHE A 259 -2.36 -23.34 13.18
CA PHE A 259 -1.03 -22.84 13.51
C PHE A 259 -0.38 -22.11 12.32
N VAL A 260 -0.41 -22.71 11.13
CA VAL A 260 0.10 -22.09 9.90
C VAL A 260 -0.69 -20.82 9.55
N SER A 261 -2.01 -20.83 9.77
CA SER A 261 -2.86 -19.66 9.58
C SER A 261 -2.52 -18.52 10.54
N PHE A 262 -2.28 -18.85 11.81
CA PHE A 262 -1.80 -17.91 12.82
C PHE A 262 -0.48 -17.26 12.40
N LEU A 263 0.51 -18.07 11.96
CA LEU A 263 1.81 -17.54 11.52
C LEU A 263 1.65 -16.56 10.35
N ASN A 264 0.83 -16.90 9.35
CA ASN A 264 0.50 -16.00 8.24
C ASN A 264 -0.08 -14.66 8.74
N ALA A 265 -1.05 -14.71 9.66
CA ALA A 265 -1.71 -13.51 10.20
C ALA A 265 -0.74 -12.63 11.00
N VAL A 266 0.11 -13.22 11.85
CA VAL A 266 1.12 -12.48 12.64
C VAL A 266 2.15 -11.84 11.73
N ILE A 267 2.65 -12.56 10.73
CA ILE A 267 3.60 -12.02 9.75
C ILE A 267 2.95 -10.83 9.02
N SER A 268 1.72 -10.97 8.53
CA SER A 268 0.98 -9.87 7.90
C SER A 268 0.89 -8.64 8.82
N ALA A 269 0.47 -8.86 10.06
CA ALA A 269 0.30 -7.80 11.06
C ALA A 269 1.61 -7.06 11.37
N TYR A 270 2.71 -7.80 11.52
CA TYR A 270 4.05 -7.24 11.77
C TYR A 270 4.56 -6.37 10.62
N PHE A 271 4.23 -6.74 9.38
CA PHE A 271 4.71 -6.05 8.19
C PHE A 271 3.84 -4.88 7.72
N TYR A 272 2.55 -4.76 8.08
CA TYR A 272 1.71 -3.63 7.63
C TYR A 272 2.34 -2.25 7.85
N SER A 273 2.78 -1.93 9.08
CA SER A 273 3.39 -0.62 9.38
C SER A 273 4.74 -0.42 8.69
N ARG A 274 5.51 -1.49 8.50
CA ARG A 274 6.82 -1.46 7.81
C ARG A 274 6.65 -1.25 6.31
N THR A 275 5.68 -1.94 5.72
CA THR A 275 5.30 -1.78 4.32
C THR A 275 4.77 -0.38 4.06
N ALA A 276 3.99 0.22 4.96
CA ALA A 276 3.55 1.62 4.81
C ALA A 276 4.74 2.59 4.70
N LYS A 277 5.78 2.42 5.53
CA LYS A 277 7.04 3.19 5.42
C LYS A 277 7.75 2.92 4.09
N LYS A 278 7.84 1.66 3.67
CA LYS A 278 8.40 1.29 2.35
C LYS A 278 7.62 1.92 1.20
N VAL A 279 6.29 1.99 1.26
CA VAL A 279 5.44 2.60 0.22
C VAL A 279 5.64 4.11 0.16
N ALA A 280 5.85 4.76 1.30
CA ALA A 280 6.24 6.17 1.34
C ALA A 280 7.60 6.39 0.66
N LEU A 281 8.59 5.55 0.98
CA LEU A 281 9.96 5.63 0.45
C LEU A 281 10.09 5.24 -1.03
N PHE A 282 9.48 4.13 -1.42
CA PHE A 282 9.69 3.47 -2.71
C PHE A 282 8.51 3.67 -3.67
N GLY A 283 7.39 4.20 -3.21
CA GLY A 283 6.17 4.34 -4.01
C GLY A 283 5.35 3.05 -4.03
N GLY A 284 4.05 3.18 -4.30
CA GLY A 284 3.11 2.06 -4.25
C GLY A 284 3.42 1.00 -5.31
N PHE A 285 3.61 1.39 -6.57
CA PHE A 285 3.85 0.43 -7.64
C PHE A 285 5.13 -0.40 -7.44
N ALA A 286 6.22 0.20 -6.95
CA ALA A 286 7.47 -0.53 -6.72
C ALA A 286 7.32 -1.60 -5.63
N VAL A 287 6.64 -1.26 -4.53
CA VAL A 287 6.36 -2.23 -3.46
C VAL A 287 5.37 -3.30 -3.92
N LEU A 288 4.35 -2.93 -4.71
CA LEU A 288 3.39 -3.87 -5.29
C LEU A 288 4.09 -4.89 -6.19
N GLN A 289 4.96 -4.43 -7.10
CA GLN A 289 5.74 -5.30 -7.98
C GLN A 289 6.63 -6.26 -7.22
N ARG A 290 7.31 -5.79 -6.17
CA ARG A 290 8.12 -6.65 -5.30
C ARG A 290 7.26 -7.73 -4.65
N GLY A 291 6.14 -7.36 -4.04
CA GLY A 291 5.23 -8.30 -3.38
C GLY A 291 4.68 -9.34 -4.35
N LEU A 292 4.28 -8.93 -5.55
CA LEU A 292 3.83 -9.82 -6.61
C LEU A 292 4.94 -10.72 -7.16
N THR A 293 6.18 -10.21 -7.30
CA THR A 293 7.33 -11.02 -7.76
C THR A 293 7.65 -12.12 -6.76
N VAL A 294 7.69 -11.79 -5.46
CA VAL A 294 7.85 -12.79 -4.40
C VAL A 294 6.68 -13.78 -4.42
N ARG A 295 5.45 -13.31 -4.64
CA ARG A 295 4.27 -14.18 -4.76
C ARG A 295 4.40 -15.19 -5.90
N VAL A 296 4.82 -14.76 -7.09
CA VAL A 296 5.04 -15.63 -8.27
C VAL A 296 6.05 -16.74 -7.93
N ILE A 297 7.18 -16.40 -7.30
CA ILE A 297 8.20 -17.38 -6.90
C ILE A 297 7.60 -18.43 -5.96
N PHE A 298 6.85 -18.01 -4.94
CA PHE A 298 6.29 -18.96 -3.97
C PHE A 298 5.08 -19.73 -4.50
N PHE A 299 4.36 -19.21 -5.50
CA PHE A 299 3.34 -19.98 -6.23
C PHE A 299 4.01 -21.06 -7.08
N PHE A 300 5.14 -20.77 -7.71
CA PHE A 300 5.93 -21.80 -8.42
C PHE A 300 6.45 -22.89 -7.46
N ILE A 301 6.92 -22.51 -6.27
CA ILE A 301 7.30 -23.49 -5.23
C ILE A 301 6.09 -24.32 -4.78
N LEU A 302 4.92 -23.71 -4.66
CA LEU A 302 3.67 -24.40 -4.30
C LEU A 302 3.23 -25.40 -5.38
N VAL A 303 3.42 -25.09 -6.66
CA VAL A 303 3.22 -26.06 -7.77
C VAL A 303 4.12 -27.29 -7.54
N GLY A 304 5.40 -27.09 -7.23
CA GLY A 304 6.30 -28.19 -6.87
C GLY A 304 5.82 -29.00 -5.67
N ALA A 305 5.28 -28.33 -4.64
CA ALA A 305 4.75 -28.99 -3.44
C ALA A 305 3.57 -29.93 -3.73
N SER A 306 2.78 -29.68 -4.77
CA SER A 306 1.64 -30.55 -5.13
C SER A 306 2.06 -31.97 -5.54
N ILE A 307 3.27 -32.12 -6.09
CA ILE A 307 3.83 -33.39 -6.58
C ILE A 307 4.58 -34.15 -5.46
N LEU A 308 4.98 -33.44 -4.39
CA LEU A 308 5.74 -34.04 -3.29
C LEU A 308 4.90 -35.04 -2.49
N SER A 309 5.62 -35.96 -1.80
CA SER A 309 5.00 -36.86 -0.84
C SER A 309 4.45 -36.08 0.37
N ARG A 310 3.48 -36.68 1.05
CA ARG A 310 2.58 -36.05 2.04
C ARG A 310 3.28 -35.08 3.00
N LEU A 311 4.29 -35.55 3.75
CA LEU A 311 4.95 -34.75 4.78
C LEU A 311 5.71 -33.54 4.20
N TYR A 312 6.43 -33.73 3.10
CA TYR A 312 7.18 -32.64 2.45
C TYR A 312 6.25 -31.62 1.79
N ALA A 313 5.14 -32.08 1.18
CA ALA A 313 4.13 -31.20 0.59
C ALA A 313 3.55 -30.23 1.64
N VAL A 314 3.17 -30.75 2.82
CA VAL A 314 2.64 -29.96 3.94
C VAL A 314 3.67 -28.96 4.46
N GLY A 315 4.92 -29.40 4.65
CA GLY A 315 6.00 -28.53 5.14
C GLY A 315 6.30 -27.37 4.18
N VAL A 316 6.45 -27.66 2.89
CA VAL A 316 6.71 -26.63 1.86
C VAL A 316 5.51 -25.68 1.74
N ALA A 317 4.29 -26.19 1.72
CA ALA A 317 3.09 -25.36 1.64
C ALA A 317 2.92 -24.45 2.86
N ALA A 318 3.25 -24.94 4.06
CA ALA A 318 3.23 -24.12 5.27
C ALA A 318 4.21 -22.94 5.19
N VAL A 319 5.44 -23.17 4.72
CA VAL A 319 6.42 -22.10 4.48
C VAL A 319 5.91 -21.10 3.44
N CYS A 320 5.34 -21.58 2.33
CA CYS A 320 4.73 -20.73 1.33
C CYS A 320 3.62 -19.86 1.93
N TYR A 321 2.75 -20.45 2.75
CA TYR A 321 1.66 -19.73 3.40
C TYR A 321 2.14 -18.66 4.39
N CYS A 322 3.23 -18.90 5.12
CA CYS A 322 3.85 -17.87 5.97
C CYS A 322 4.33 -16.67 5.13
N VAL A 323 5.01 -16.93 4.01
CA VAL A 323 5.45 -15.88 3.07
C VAL A 323 4.27 -15.18 2.40
N PHE A 324 3.14 -15.87 2.26
CA PHE A 324 1.91 -15.29 1.77
C PHE A 324 1.36 -14.18 2.66
N GLY A 325 1.64 -14.22 3.97
CA GLY A 325 1.30 -13.13 4.88
C GLY A 325 2.14 -11.88 4.64
N TYR A 326 3.46 -12.05 4.45
CA TYR A 326 4.36 -10.96 4.11
C TYR A 326 3.93 -10.27 2.80
N THR A 327 3.75 -11.05 1.75
CA THR A 327 3.35 -10.54 0.43
C THR A 327 1.93 -9.98 0.42
N TRP A 328 1.03 -10.43 1.32
CA TRP A 328 -0.30 -9.83 1.47
C TRP A 328 -0.19 -8.42 2.02
N SER A 329 0.65 -8.21 3.04
CA SER A 329 0.91 -6.86 3.56
C SER A 329 1.44 -5.91 2.47
N GLU A 330 2.34 -6.38 1.59
CA GLU A 330 2.85 -5.60 0.46
C GLU A 330 1.73 -5.25 -0.52
N ILE A 331 0.96 -6.23 -0.97
CA ILE A 331 -0.13 -6.06 -1.93
C ILE A 331 -1.21 -5.11 -1.39
N THR A 332 -1.74 -5.36 -0.19
CA THR A 332 -2.86 -4.57 0.34
C THR A 332 -2.51 -3.10 0.54
N ILE A 333 -1.36 -2.82 1.18
CA ILE A 333 -0.95 -1.43 1.47
C ILE A 333 -0.56 -0.68 0.19
N SER A 334 0.16 -1.35 -0.71
CA SER A 334 0.59 -0.72 -1.96
C SER A 334 -0.58 -0.48 -2.93
N SER A 335 -1.50 -1.45 -3.11
CA SER A 335 -2.69 -1.28 -3.96
C SER A 335 -3.58 -0.14 -3.48
N ASN A 336 -3.84 -0.04 -2.17
CA ASN A 336 -4.60 1.08 -1.61
C ASN A 336 -3.93 2.44 -1.89
N SER A 337 -2.59 2.48 -1.79
CA SER A 337 -1.80 3.69 -2.04
C SER A 337 -1.68 4.05 -3.53
N VAL A 338 -1.65 3.07 -4.43
CA VAL A 338 -1.71 3.29 -5.89
C VAL A 338 -3.09 3.82 -6.26
N MET A 339 -4.14 3.18 -5.77
CA MET A 339 -5.51 3.57 -6.05
C MET A 339 -5.82 4.98 -5.56
N SER A 340 -5.40 5.36 -4.35
CA SER A 340 -5.63 6.71 -3.84
C SER A 340 -4.93 7.79 -4.67
N ARG A 341 -3.78 7.47 -5.28
CA ARG A 341 -3.06 8.38 -6.19
C ARG A 341 -3.69 8.47 -7.57
N LEU A 342 -4.24 7.37 -8.09
CA LEU A 342 -4.97 7.38 -9.36
C LEU A 342 -6.38 7.98 -9.21
N ALA A 343 -6.85 8.19 -7.98
CA ALA A 343 -8.17 8.73 -7.74
C ALA A 343 -8.25 10.23 -8.00
N VAL A 344 -9.25 10.64 -8.78
CA VAL A 344 -9.57 12.06 -8.97
C VAL A 344 -10.15 12.62 -7.67
N LYS A 345 -9.67 13.79 -7.24
CA LYS A 345 -10.15 14.47 -6.03
C LYS A 345 -11.68 14.57 -6.02
N GLY A 346 -12.29 14.15 -4.91
CA GLY A 346 -13.75 14.14 -4.74
C GLY A 346 -14.46 12.88 -5.29
N LYS A 347 -13.79 12.02 -6.06
CA LYS A 347 -14.33 10.74 -6.57
C LYS A 347 -13.69 9.50 -5.94
N GLU A 348 -12.86 9.69 -4.90
CA GLU A 348 -12.11 8.64 -4.20
C GLU A 348 -12.99 7.45 -3.77
N GLY A 349 -14.16 7.71 -3.16
CA GLY A 349 -15.09 6.67 -2.73
C GLY A 349 -15.65 5.82 -3.88
N LYS A 350 -15.92 6.42 -5.04
CA LYS A 350 -16.42 5.71 -6.23
C LYS A 350 -15.33 4.83 -6.84
N ILE A 351 -14.09 5.32 -6.86
CA ILE A 351 -12.92 4.60 -7.37
C ILE A 351 -12.55 3.43 -6.44
N MET A 352 -12.54 3.67 -5.13
CA MET A 352 -12.39 2.63 -4.10
C MET A 352 -13.49 1.57 -4.21
N GLY A 353 -14.74 1.98 -4.40
CA GLY A 353 -15.87 1.07 -4.62
C GLY A 353 -15.70 0.21 -5.86
N MET A 354 -15.25 0.78 -6.98
CA MET A 354 -14.99 0.03 -8.22
C MET A 354 -13.83 -0.96 -8.07
N TYR A 355 -12.75 -0.58 -7.39
CA TYR A 355 -11.66 -1.53 -7.10
C TYR A 355 -12.13 -2.71 -6.25
N ASN A 356 -12.87 -2.45 -5.17
CA ASN A 356 -13.41 -3.52 -4.32
C ASN A 356 -14.36 -4.41 -5.13
N PHE A 357 -15.15 -3.82 -6.03
CA PHE A 357 -16.00 -4.57 -6.94
C PHE A 357 -15.18 -5.49 -7.88
N MET A 358 -14.16 -4.97 -8.54
CA MET A 358 -13.29 -5.75 -9.43
C MET A 358 -12.51 -6.84 -8.67
N ALA A 359 -12.09 -6.54 -7.45
CA ALA A 359 -11.45 -7.51 -6.55
C ALA A 359 -12.41 -8.64 -6.17
N SER A 360 -13.64 -8.31 -5.75
CA SER A 360 -14.67 -9.29 -5.42
C SER A 360 -15.06 -10.13 -6.63
N LEU A 361 -15.23 -9.52 -7.80
CA LEU A 361 -15.54 -10.23 -9.04
C LEU A 361 -14.41 -11.21 -9.42
N GLY A 362 -13.16 -10.79 -9.25
CA GLY A 362 -12.00 -11.65 -9.46
C GLY A 362 -11.99 -12.83 -8.50
N LEU A 363 -12.23 -12.59 -7.21
CA LEU A 363 -12.29 -13.64 -6.20
C LEU A 363 -13.44 -14.63 -6.46
N ILE A 364 -14.62 -14.14 -6.85
CA ILE A 364 -15.77 -14.97 -7.24
C ILE A 364 -15.40 -15.88 -8.41
N ALA A 365 -14.81 -15.33 -9.46
CA ALA A 365 -14.40 -16.10 -10.63
C ALA A 365 -13.33 -17.15 -10.28
N GLY A 366 -12.32 -16.76 -9.48
CA GLY A 366 -11.28 -17.69 -9.01
C GLY A 366 -11.85 -18.82 -8.16
N ASN A 367 -12.70 -18.51 -7.19
CA ASN A 367 -13.33 -19.51 -6.32
C ASN A 367 -14.19 -20.50 -7.11
N LEU A 368 -14.99 -20.01 -8.07
CA LEU A 368 -15.87 -20.87 -8.86
C LEU A 368 -15.09 -21.84 -9.76
N ILE A 369 -13.99 -21.35 -10.37
CA ILE A 369 -13.13 -22.18 -11.21
C ILE A 369 -12.38 -23.22 -10.36
N SER A 370 -11.92 -22.81 -9.17
CA SER A 370 -11.06 -23.62 -8.30
C SER A 370 -11.62 -24.99 -7.97
N GLY A 371 -12.88 -25.05 -7.52
CA GLY A 371 -13.51 -26.31 -7.12
C GLY A 371 -13.56 -27.33 -8.25
N ILE A 372 -13.98 -26.89 -9.44
CA ILE A 372 -14.09 -27.74 -10.63
C ILE A 372 -12.71 -28.25 -11.04
N VAL A 373 -11.69 -27.38 -11.06
CA VAL A 373 -10.34 -27.75 -11.49
C VAL A 373 -9.69 -28.71 -10.50
N VAL A 374 -9.86 -28.50 -9.19
CA VAL A 374 -9.29 -29.39 -8.18
C VAL A 374 -9.90 -30.79 -8.27
N ASP A 375 -11.23 -30.90 -8.39
CA ASP A 375 -11.91 -32.19 -8.43
C ASP A 375 -11.69 -32.95 -9.76
N THR A 376 -11.46 -32.24 -10.87
CA THR A 376 -11.27 -32.87 -12.20
C THR A 376 -9.81 -33.08 -12.60
N TRP A 377 -8.93 -32.09 -12.34
CA TRP A 377 -7.54 -32.05 -12.81
C TRP A 377 -6.52 -32.04 -11.66
N GLY A 378 -6.97 -31.91 -10.41
CA GLY A 378 -6.12 -31.94 -9.22
C GLY A 378 -5.37 -30.64 -8.94
N PHE A 379 -4.71 -30.58 -7.77
CA PHE A 379 -4.03 -29.36 -7.30
C PHE A 379 -2.85 -28.90 -8.16
N PHE A 380 -2.20 -29.79 -8.91
CA PHE A 380 -1.11 -29.39 -9.79
C PHE A 380 -1.62 -28.42 -10.87
N ALA A 381 -2.70 -28.78 -11.55
CA ALA A 381 -3.33 -27.92 -12.56
C ALA A 381 -3.82 -26.61 -11.95
N GLU A 382 -4.47 -26.68 -10.78
CA GLU A 382 -4.96 -25.51 -10.05
C GLU A 382 -3.85 -24.51 -9.72
N PHE A 383 -2.74 -24.97 -9.14
CA PHE A 383 -1.64 -24.10 -8.76
C PHE A 383 -0.91 -23.54 -9.99
N VAL A 384 -0.86 -24.27 -11.10
CA VAL A 384 -0.34 -23.75 -12.38
C VAL A 384 -1.23 -22.64 -12.93
N LEU A 385 -2.55 -22.80 -12.92
CA LEU A 385 -3.49 -21.74 -13.32
C LEU A 385 -3.34 -20.49 -12.44
N GLY A 386 -3.23 -20.70 -11.13
CA GLY A 386 -2.94 -19.62 -10.17
C GLY A 386 -1.62 -18.89 -10.47
N LEU A 387 -0.55 -19.63 -10.77
CA LEU A 387 0.77 -19.10 -11.15
C LEU A 387 0.71 -18.26 -12.45
N VAL A 388 0.04 -18.76 -13.48
CA VAL A 388 -0.13 -18.05 -14.76
C VAL A 388 -0.91 -16.75 -14.53
N ALA A 389 -2.02 -16.80 -13.79
CA ALA A 389 -2.83 -15.63 -13.49
C ALA A 389 -2.05 -14.56 -12.71
N ILE A 390 -1.28 -14.93 -11.66
CA ILE A 390 -0.46 -13.94 -10.93
C ILE A 390 0.65 -13.35 -11.81
N GLY A 391 1.24 -14.15 -12.72
CA GLY A 391 2.24 -13.70 -13.68
C GLY A 391 1.70 -12.66 -14.65
N LEU A 392 0.49 -12.88 -15.18
CA LEU A 392 -0.21 -11.92 -16.04
C LEU A 392 -0.52 -10.62 -15.30
N SER A 393 -0.98 -10.70 -14.06
CA SER A 393 -1.22 -9.52 -13.22
C SER A 393 0.08 -8.73 -12.99
N LEU A 394 1.18 -9.40 -12.64
CA LEU A 394 2.49 -8.78 -12.46
C LEU A 394 2.97 -8.07 -13.75
N ALA A 395 2.84 -8.71 -14.91
CA ALA A 395 3.23 -8.14 -16.19
C ALA A 395 2.44 -6.85 -16.52
N TRP A 396 1.14 -6.81 -16.22
CA TRP A 396 0.37 -5.58 -16.38
C TRP A 396 0.78 -4.49 -15.40
N ILE A 397 0.95 -4.82 -14.11
CA ILE A 397 1.41 -3.85 -13.11
C ILE A 397 2.80 -3.28 -13.48
N GLN A 398 3.69 -4.10 -14.03
CA GLN A 398 4.97 -3.65 -14.58
C GLN A 398 4.81 -2.68 -15.73
N LYS A 399 3.92 -2.99 -16.68
CA LYS A 399 3.63 -2.12 -17.82
C LYS A 399 3.00 -0.78 -17.42
N ILE A 400 2.14 -0.77 -16.40
CA ILE A 400 1.51 0.44 -15.88
C ILE A 400 2.56 1.35 -15.24
N LYS A 401 3.38 0.80 -14.33
CA LYS A 401 4.45 1.58 -13.68
C LYS A 401 5.45 2.15 -14.69
N ALA A 402 5.89 1.34 -15.66
CA ALA A 402 6.86 1.80 -16.66
C ALA A 402 6.33 2.99 -17.50
N ARG A 403 5.02 3.04 -17.76
CA ARG A 403 4.39 4.20 -18.40
C ARG A 403 4.37 5.41 -17.46
N GLU A 404 3.99 5.23 -16.20
CA GLU A 404 3.96 6.30 -15.19
C GLU A 404 5.34 6.93 -14.98
N ASP A 405 6.38 6.10 -14.80
CA ASP A 405 7.76 6.56 -14.62
C ASP A 405 8.23 7.38 -15.84
N LYS A 406 7.88 6.95 -17.07
CA LYS A 406 8.24 7.66 -18.30
C LYS A 406 7.48 8.99 -18.44
N GLU A 407 6.17 8.99 -18.19
CA GLU A 407 5.33 10.17 -18.29
C GLU A 407 5.74 11.24 -17.27
N MET A 408 6.02 10.83 -16.02
CA MET A 408 6.53 11.73 -14.99
C MET A 408 7.87 12.37 -15.41
N LYS A 409 8.83 11.57 -15.90
CA LYS A 409 10.13 12.11 -16.36
C LYS A 409 9.96 13.15 -17.47
N MET A 410 9.09 12.88 -18.45
CA MET A 410 8.84 13.80 -19.55
C MET A 410 8.16 15.08 -19.08
N GLU A 411 7.17 15.00 -18.18
CA GLU A 411 6.49 16.18 -17.66
C GLU A 411 7.42 17.04 -16.80
N VAL A 412 8.23 16.43 -15.92
CA VAL A 412 9.27 17.14 -15.17
C VAL A 412 10.24 17.84 -16.12
N LYS A 413 10.75 17.12 -17.13
CA LYS A 413 11.65 17.66 -18.14
C LYS A 413 11.02 18.86 -18.86
N ASP A 414 9.82 18.70 -19.41
CA ASP A 414 9.13 19.74 -20.20
C ASP A 414 8.85 20.99 -19.37
N VAL A 415 8.46 20.84 -18.09
CA VAL A 415 8.31 21.96 -17.16
C VAL A 415 9.63 22.70 -17.01
N PHE A 416 10.72 22.00 -16.67
CA PHE A 416 12.00 22.65 -16.44
C PHE A 416 12.55 23.31 -17.70
N GLU A 417 12.38 22.70 -18.88
CA GLU A 417 12.75 23.29 -20.17
C GLU A 417 11.99 24.58 -20.48
N LYS A 418 10.67 24.63 -20.23
CA LYS A 418 9.87 25.85 -20.39
C LYS A 418 10.27 26.94 -19.39
N THR A 419 10.68 26.54 -18.18
CA THR A 419 11.04 27.48 -17.10
C THR A 419 12.41 28.14 -17.31
N ILE A 420 13.23 27.66 -18.25
CA ILE A 420 14.54 28.27 -18.61
C ILE A 420 14.39 29.74 -19.02
N ALA A 421 13.30 30.10 -19.70
CA ALA A 421 12.98 31.47 -20.10
C ALA A 421 12.46 32.32 -18.92
N GLU A 422 11.75 31.69 -17.97
CA GLU A 422 11.19 32.34 -16.78
C GLU A 422 12.14 32.32 -15.57
N ARG A 423 13.42 31.99 -15.75
CA ARG A 423 14.44 31.71 -14.70
C ARG A 423 14.40 32.59 -13.43
N LYS A 424 14.01 33.88 -13.54
CA LYS A 424 13.92 34.82 -12.42
C LYS A 424 12.65 34.66 -11.53
N LYS A 425 11.63 33.93 -11.97
CA LYS A 425 10.30 33.87 -11.34
C LYS A 425 10.16 32.88 -10.18
N TRP A 426 11.02 31.87 -10.05
CA TRP A 426 10.76 30.72 -9.17
C TRP A 426 11.94 30.24 -8.31
N TRP A 427 13.13 30.82 -8.46
CA TRP A 427 14.36 30.35 -7.83
C TRP A 427 14.94 31.37 -6.85
N ASN A 428 15.28 30.89 -5.66
CA ASN A 428 15.92 31.69 -4.63
C ASN A 428 17.44 31.77 -4.87
N VAL A 429 17.93 32.97 -5.13
CA VAL A 429 19.38 33.27 -5.28
C VAL A 429 20.19 32.83 -4.05
N LEU A 430 19.56 32.85 -2.86
CA LEU A 430 20.21 32.44 -1.60
C LEU A 430 20.63 30.96 -1.58
N THR A 431 19.94 30.07 -2.30
CA THR A 431 20.30 28.64 -2.36
C THR A 431 21.57 28.39 -3.18
N PHE A 432 22.02 29.37 -3.97
CA PHE A 432 23.25 29.30 -4.78
C PHE A 432 24.48 29.89 -4.07
N GLN A 433 24.28 30.77 -3.08
CA GLN A 433 25.39 31.46 -2.40
C GLN A 433 26.25 30.56 -1.49
N LYS A 434 25.77 29.37 -1.13
CA LYS A 434 26.46 28.45 -0.21
C LYS A 434 27.09 27.22 -0.86
N ILE A 435 27.14 27.14 -2.20
CA ILE A 435 27.64 25.95 -2.91
C ILE A 435 29.07 25.60 -2.46
N ASP A 436 29.93 26.60 -2.31
CA ASP A 436 31.30 26.39 -1.87
C ASP A 436 31.38 25.69 -0.50
N GLN A 437 30.56 26.11 0.47
CA GLN A 437 30.53 25.50 1.80
C GLN A 437 30.16 24.01 1.75
N TYR A 438 29.26 23.62 0.85
CA TYR A 438 28.83 22.23 0.71
C TYR A 438 29.86 21.36 0.00
N LEU A 439 30.54 21.91 -1.01
CA LEU A 439 31.66 21.25 -1.67
C LEU A 439 32.84 21.07 -0.68
N ASP A 440 33.11 22.06 0.17
CA ASP A 440 34.11 21.95 1.25
C ASP A 440 33.71 20.92 2.29
N PHE A 441 32.42 20.82 2.62
CA PHE A 441 31.90 19.83 3.56
C PHE A 441 32.14 18.38 3.08
N ALA A 442 32.04 18.15 1.77
CA ALA A 442 32.41 16.87 1.13
C ALA A 442 33.93 16.67 1.00
N GLY A 443 34.71 17.75 1.09
CA GLY A 443 36.17 17.73 0.96
C GLY A 443 36.64 17.58 -0.48
N VAL A 444 35.91 18.19 -1.44
CA VAL A 444 36.28 18.21 -2.87
C VAL A 444 37.59 18.98 -3.06
N LYS A 445 38.51 18.44 -3.87
CA LYS A 445 39.84 18.99 -4.11
C LYS A 445 40.06 19.33 -5.58
N LYS A 446 40.99 20.25 -5.83
CA LYS A 446 41.49 20.52 -7.19
C LYS A 446 42.03 19.23 -7.82
N GLY A 447 41.66 18.97 -9.06
CA GLY A 447 42.06 17.79 -9.82
C GLY A 447 41.15 16.56 -9.66
N ASP A 448 40.18 16.57 -8.73
CA ASP A 448 39.22 15.48 -8.59
C ASP A 448 38.43 15.27 -9.89
N ALA A 449 38.17 14.01 -10.25
CA ALA A 449 37.20 13.68 -11.29
C ALA A 449 35.79 13.70 -10.66
N VAL A 450 34.93 14.61 -11.11
CA VAL A 450 33.61 14.83 -10.50
C VAL A 450 32.49 14.64 -11.52
N LEU A 451 31.45 13.91 -11.13
CA LEU A 451 30.19 13.80 -11.86
C LEU A 451 29.11 14.60 -11.15
N ASP A 452 28.50 15.56 -11.85
CA ASP A 452 27.31 16.27 -11.38
C ASP A 452 26.06 15.69 -12.06
N VAL A 453 25.19 15.06 -11.26
CA VAL A 453 24.02 14.30 -11.73
C VAL A 453 22.76 15.14 -11.62
N ALA A 454 21.97 15.21 -12.69
CA ALA A 454 20.85 16.13 -12.83
C ALA A 454 21.32 17.58 -12.60
N THR A 455 22.31 17.98 -13.40
CA THR A 455 23.06 19.24 -13.25
C THR A 455 22.16 20.47 -13.44
N GLY A 456 20.99 20.32 -14.08
CA GLY A 456 20.11 21.42 -14.41
C GLY A 456 20.84 22.45 -15.25
N ASP A 457 20.81 23.71 -14.81
CA ASP A 457 21.48 24.83 -15.47
C ASP A 457 23.01 24.89 -15.24
N GLY A 458 23.58 23.87 -14.59
CA GLY A 458 25.03 23.68 -14.51
C GLY A 458 25.73 24.47 -13.42
N VAL A 459 25.02 25.08 -12.46
CA VAL A 459 25.65 25.93 -11.44
C VAL A 459 26.63 25.16 -10.55
N VAL A 460 26.32 23.92 -10.16
CA VAL A 460 27.23 23.09 -9.36
C VAL A 460 28.43 22.66 -10.19
N ALA A 461 28.20 22.18 -11.42
CA ALA A 461 29.25 21.83 -12.38
C ALA A 461 30.22 23.00 -12.65
N PHE A 462 29.70 24.22 -12.79
CA PHE A 462 30.50 25.43 -12.97
C PHE A 462 31.42 25.71 -11.77
N GLN A 463 30.89 25.64 -10.54
CA GLN A 463 31.70 25.88 -9.34
C GLN A 463 32.77 24.80 -9.15
N LEU A 464 32.47 23.54 -9.47
CA LEU A 464 33.43 22.45 -9.49
C LEU A 464 34.56 22.70 -10.50
N ALA A 465 34.23 23.16 -11.72
CA ALA A 465 35.21 23.47 -12.74
C ALA A 465 36.10 24.67 -12.36
N LYS A 466 35.50 25.71 -11.75
CA LYS A 466 36.23 26.87 -11.21
C LYS A 466 37.22 26.48 -10.10
N ARG A 467 36.91 25.45 -9.31
CA ARG A 467 37.83 24.84 -8.31
C ARG A 467 38.94 23.99 -8.95
N GLY A 468 38.96 23.84 -10.27
CA GLY A 468 39.94 23.06 -11.02
C GLY A 468 39.69 21.54 -10.97
N CYS A 469 38.43 21.11 -10.81
CA CYS A 469 38.04 19.72 -10.96
C CYS A 469 37.86 19.35 -12.43
N LYS A 470 37.97 18.05 -12.77
CA LYS A 470 37.61 17.51 -14.08
C LYS A 470 36.13 17.11 -14.04
N VAL A 471 35.27 17.92 -14.65
CA VAL A 471 33.82 17.82 -14.45
C VAL A 471 33.12 17.16 -15.63
N VAL A 472 32.33 16.14 -15.33
CA VAL A 472 31.28 15.62 -16.20
C VAL A 472 29.94 16.04 -15.61
N ALA A 473 29.08 16.67 -16.39
CA ALA A 473 27.75 17.11 -15.97
C ALA A 473 26.70 16.39 -16.82
N MET A 474 25.66 15.84 -16.18
CA MET A 474 24.60 15.14 -16.91
C MET A 474 23.19 15.58 -16.53
N ASP A 475 22.32 15.64 -17.53
CA ASP A 475 20.90 15.94 -17.37
C ASP A 475 20.07 15.25 -18.46
N ILE A 476 18.78 15.01 -18.19
CA ILE A 476 17.83 14.46 -19.18
C ILE A 476 17.40 15.52 -20.21
N SER A 477 17.55 16.80 -19.86
CA SER A 477 17.21 17.93 -20.71
C SER A 477 18.42 18.43 -21.52
N PRO A 478 18.34 18.41 -22.86
CA PRO A 478 19.33 19.09 -23.69
C PRO A 478 19.26 20.62 -23.57
N ALA A 479 18.10 21.21 -23.29
CA ALA A 479 17.94 22.67 -23.25
C ALA A 479 18.60 23.31 -22.03
N LEU A 480 18.73 22.57 -20.92
CA LEU A 480 19.41 23.03 -19.70
C LEU A 480 20.94 23.07 -19.84
N ILE A 481 21.48 22.38 -20.84
CA ILE A 481 22.92 22.17 -21.09
C ILE A 481 23.53 23.28 -22.00
N GLY A 482 22.83 24.40 -22.21
CA GLY A 482 23.18 25.44 -23.19
C GLY A 482 24.18 26.52 -22.74
N GLN A 483 25.29 26.59 -23.49
CA GLN A 483 26.42 27.56 -23.57
C GLN A 483 27.61 27.39 -22.60
N ARG A 484 28.71 26.96 -23.23
CA ARG A 484 30.00 26.49 -22.71
C ARG A 484 30.85 27.65 -22.17
N MET A 485 30.80 27.87 -20.87
CA MET A 485 31.92 28.50 -20.16
C MET A 485 32.55 27.42 -19.29
N TYR A 486 33.87 27.26 -19.39
CA TYR A 486 34.71 26.23 -18.73
C TYR A 486 34.79 24.85 -19.43
N ASP A 487 35.88 24.14 -19.14
CA ASP A 487 36.18 22.77 -19.60
C ASP A 487 35.32 21.74 -18.84
N ILE A 488 34.04 21.68 -19.19
CA ILE A 488 33.03 20.77 -18.62
C ILE A 488 32.51 19.86 -19.74
N THR A 489 32.52 18.54 -19.50
CA THR A 489 31.92 17.57 -20.42
C THR A 489 30.44 17.38 -20.08
N TYR A 490 29.56 17.79 -20.98
CA TYR A 490 28.11 17.65 -20.79
C TYR A 490 27.54 16.43 -21.50
N ILE A 491 26.66 15.69 -20.82
CA ILE A 491 26.02 14.47 -21.32
C ILE A 491 24.50 14.56 -21.15
N VAL A 492 23.76 14.48 -22.25
CA VAL A 492 22.29 14.40 -22.24
C VAL A 492 21.90 12.94 -21.99
N LYS A 493 21.53 12.59 -20.75
CA LYS A 493 21.16 11.23 -20.37
C LYS A 493 20.28 11.22 -19.12
N ASP A 494 19.35 10.27 -19.08
CA ASP A 494 18.58 9.97 -17.87
C ASP A 494 19.51 9.42 -16.77
N ALA A 495 19.47 10.03 -15.59
CA ALA A 495 20.27 9.62 -14.44
C ALA A 495 20.01 8.16 -14.02
N GLU A 496 18.81 7.62 -14.26
CA GLU A 496 18.49 6.20 -13.99
C GLU A 496 19.15 5.24 -14.99
N GLN A 497 19.64 5.74 -16.13
CA GLN A 497 20.31 4.98 -17.17
C GLN A 497 21.83 5.19 -17.19
N MET A 498 22.38 5.84 -16.16
CA MET A 498 23.82 6.08 -16.02
C MET A 498 24.61 4.76 -16.01
N ASP A 499 25.73 4.73 -16.72
CA ASP A 499 26.52 3.51 -17.01
C ASP A 499 28.04 3.70 -16.81
N PHE A 500 28.45 4.69 -16.02
CA PHE A 500 29.86 4.86 -15.67
C PHE A 500 30.36 3.77 -14.71
N GLN A 501 31.64 3.41 -14.84
CA GLN A 501 32.29 2.40 -14.00
C GLN A 501 33.60 2.93 -13.41
N LYS A 502 33.60 3.20 -12.09
CA LYS A 502 34.80 3.54 -11.30
C LYS A 502 35.61 4.71 -11.88
N VAL A 503 34.95 5.75 -12.37
CA VAL A 503 35.57 6.92 -13.02
C VAL A 503 35.78 8.08 -12.05
N PHE A 504 34.84 8.30 -11.13
CA PHE A 504 34.77 9.55 -10.37
C PHE A 504 35.26 9.41 -8.93
N ASP A 505 35.96 10.43 -8.45
CA ASP A 505 36.36 10.57 -7.04
C ASP A 505 35.18 11.09 -6.21
N VAL A 506 34.39 12.00 -6.80
CA VAL A 506 33.20 12.59 -6.18
C VAL A 506 32.02 12.55 -7.15
N VAL A 507 30.82 12.27 -6.64
CA VAL A 507 29.56 12.47 -7.37
C VAL A 507 28.69 13.43 -6.56
N THR A 508 28.19 14.48 -7.22
CA THR A 508 27.27 15.45 -6.64
C THR A 508 25.86 15.25 -7.19
N LEU A 509 24.87 15.40 -6.32
CA LEU A 509 23.45 15.40 -6.69
C LEU A 509 22.71 16.38 -5.80
N ARG A 510 22.01 17.34 -6.41
CA ARG A 510 21.37 18.43 -5.68
C ARG A 510 19.95 18.67 -6.15
N ASN A 511 19.03 18.78 -5.20
CA ASN A 511 17.65 19.26 -5.38
C ASN A 511 16.91 18.59 -6.56
N SER A 512 17.14 17.29 -6.73
CA SER A 512 16.61 16.52 -7.85
C SER A 512 16.10 15.14 -7.44
N PHE A 513 16.48 14.67 -6.25
CA PHE A 513 16.22 13.30 -5.81
C PHE A 513 14.72 13.00 -5.67
N HIS A 514 13.93 13.99 -5.24
CA HIS A 514 12.46 13.95 -5.15
C HIS A 514 11.73 13.84 -6.49
N TYR A 515 12.40 14.09 -7.62
CA TYR A 515 11.82 13.93 -8.97
C TYR A 515 12.07 12.56 -9.58
N PHE A 516 13.04 11.77 -9.10
CA PHE A 516 13.34 10.47 -9.70
C PHE A 516 12.25 9.44 -9.40
N PRO A 517 11.62 8.83 -10.42
CA PRO A 517 10.75 7.68 -10.21
C PRO A 517 11.45 6.52 -9.49
N ASN A 518 12.71 6.23 -9.83
CA ASN A 518 13.50 5.15 -9.25
C ASN A 518 14.85 5.65 -8.69
N PRO A 519 14.88 6.33 -7.53
CA PRO A 519 16.10 6.89 -6.95
C PRO A 519 17.13 5.83 -6.54
N LEU A 520 16.71 4.60 -6.22
CA LEU A 520 17.63 3.49 -5.96
C LEU A 520 18.44 3.14 -7.21
N GLN A 521 17.84 3.19 -8.40
CA GLN A 521 18.55 2.95 -9.65
C GLN A 521 19.61 4.04 -9.88
N VAL A 522 19.28 5.30 -9.55
CA VAL A 522 20.26 6.40 -9.56
C VAL A 522 21.38 6.16 -8.55
N LEU A 523 21.06 5.81 -7.29
CA LEU A 523 22.08 5.49 -6.27
C LEU A 523 22.99 4.33 -6.67
N LYS A 524 22.43 3.30 -7.31
CA LYS A 524 23.20 2.17 -7.85
C LYS A 524 24.14 2.62 -8.97
N GLY A 525 23.67 3.48 -9.87
CA GLY A 525 24.49 4.11 -10.91
C GLY A 525 25.62 4.95 -10.31
N ILE A 526 25.32 5.80 -9.34
CA ILE A 526 26.30 6.62 -8.59
C ILE A 526 27.33 5.72 -7.89
N HIS A 527 26.87 4.66 -7.23
CA HIS A 527 27.75 3.70 -6.58
C HIS A 527 28.69 3.04 -7.59
N GLN A 528 28.21 2.66 -8.78
CA GLN A 528 29.05 2.09 -9.84
C GLN A 528 30.04 3.10 -10.43
N ALA A 529 29.59 4.34 -10.65
CA ALA A 529 30.37 5.44 -11.20
C ALA A 529 31.56 5.84 -10.31
N LEU A 530 31.40 5.74 -8.98
CA LEU A 530 32.44 6.09 -8.01
C LEU A 530 33.61 5.08 -7.97
N LYS A 531 34.83 5.61 -7.86
CA LYS A 531 36.02 4.84 -7.49
C LYS A 531 35.88 4.25 -6.08
N LYS A 532 36.73 3.27 -5.74
CA LYS A 532 36.78 2.69 -4.39
C LYS A 532 37.04 3.81 -3.36
N GLY A 533 36.17 3.92 -2.37
CA GLY A 533 36.28 4.94 -1.33
C GLY A 533 35.93 6.36 -1.77
N GLY A 534 35.41 6.55 -2.99
CA GLY A 534 34.89 7.82 -3.49
C GLY A 534 33.69 8.33 -2.71
N ILE A 535 33.36 9.61 -2.90
CA ILE A 535 32.39 10.36 -2.12
C ILE A 535 31.13 10.66 -2.94
N PHE A 536 29.98 10.40 -2.35
CA PHE A 536 28.70 10.88 -2.81
C PHE A 536 28.25 12.06 -1.93
N LEU A 537 28.04 13.22 -2.54
CA LEU A 537 27.47 14.40 -1.90
C LEU A 537 26.02 14.58 -2.38
N LEU A 538 25.07 14.36 -1.46
CA LEU A 538 23.66 14.65 -1.67
C LEU A 538 23.28 15.94 -0.95
N MET A 539 22.51 16.78 -1.63
CA MET A 539 21.89 17.97 -1.08
C MET A 539 20.42 18.02 -1.47
N GLU A 540 19.52 17.81 -0.51
CA GLU A 540 18.12 17.55 -0.85
C GLU A 540 17.15 18.24 0.12
N PRO A 541 16.06 18.85 -0.37
CA PRO A 541 14.97 19.27 0.51
C PRO A 541 14.36 18.05 1.20
N VAL A 542 14.18 18.14 2.51
CA VAL A 542 13.57 17.10 3.33
C VAL A 542 12.31 17.62 3.98
N ALA A 543 11.34 16.73 4.16
CA ALA A 543 10.10 17.04 4.83
C ALA A 543 10.07 16.41 6.23
N THR A 544 9.59 17.18 7.20
CA THR A 544 9.09 16.65 8.47
C THR A 544 7.63 16.23 8.30
N LYS A 545 7.04 15.55 9.30
CA LYS A 545 5.62 15.17 9.25
C LYS A 545 4.70 16.39 9.11
N GLU A 546 5.09 17.50 9.71
CA GLU A 546 4.34 18.74 9.77
C GLU A 546 4.47 19.53 8.46
N SER A 547 5.66 19.54 7.86
CA SER A 547 5.96 20.29 6.63
C SER A 547 5.67 19.53 5.33
N TYR A 548 5.46 18.21 5.38
CA TYR A 548 5.28 17.37 4.19
C TYR A 548 4.11 17.81 3.30
N SER A 549 2.93 18.02 3.88
CA SER A 549 1.72 18.39 3.12
C SER A 549 1.89 19.75 2.44
N PHE A 550 2.49 20.71 3.16
CA PHE A 550 2.80 22.04 2.67
C PHE A 550 3.80 22.00 1.51
N LEU A 551 4.95 21.34 1.70
CA LEU A 551 5.99 21.20 0.67
C LEU A 551 5.46 20.51 -0.58
N LYS A 552 4.75 19.39 -0.39
CA LYS A 552 4.15 18.63 -1.49
C LYS A 552 3.20 19.50 -2.32
N LYS A 553 2.26 20.18 -1.66
CA LYS A 553 1.30 21.07 -2.34
C LYS A 553 2.00 22.18 -3.14
N LEU A 554 3.06 22.78 -2.59
CA LEU A 554 3.78 23.86 -3.27
C LEU A 554 4.63 23.38 -4.44
N PHE A 555 5.34 22.26 -4.30
CA PHE A 555 6.18 21.74 -5.36
C PHE A 555 5.38 21.10 -6.50
N GLU A 556 4.24 20.48 -6.20
CA GLU A 556 3.30 19.97 -7.22
C GLU A 556 2.72 21.08 -8.10
N LYS A 557 2.71 22.35 -7.64
CA LYS A 557 2.38 23.50 -8.51
C LYS A 557 3.47 23.78 -9.56
N LYS A 558 4.71 23.38 -9.29
CA LYS A 558 5.85 23.56 -10.21
C LYS A 558 5.93 22.42 -11.20
N ALA A 559 6.14 21.20 -10.71
CA ALA A 559 6.31 20.00 -11.49
C ALA A 559 5.74 18.79 -10.73
N PRO A 560 5.32 17.71 -11.41
CA PRO A 560 4.92 16.50 -10.74
C PRO A 560 6.06 15.97 -9.87
N LEU A 561 5.73 15.61 -8.63
CA LEU A 561 6.69 15.19 -7.61
C LEU A 561 6.32 13.80 -7.11
N ARG A 562 7.33 12.96 -6.86
CA ARG A 562 7.08 11.61 -6.35
C ARG A 562 6.77 11.64 -4.86
N THR A 563 7.73 12.12 -4.06
CA THR A 563 7.59 12.30 -2.62
C THR A 563 8.75 13.14 -2.07
N PHE A 564 8.57 13.67 -0.87
CA PHE A 564 9.67 14.18 -0.06
C PHE A 564 10.10 13.11 0.95
N PHE A 565 11.39 13.12 1.28
CA PHE A 565 11.97 12.20 2.24
C PHE A 565 12.25 12.92 3.55
N THR A 566 12.24 12.19 4.66
CA THR A 566 12.93 12.64 5.88
C THR A 566 14.44 12.44 5.73
N ALA A 567 15.25 13.14 6.52
CA ALA A 567 16.70 12.96 6.52
C ALA A 567 17.12 11.52 6.85
N GLU A 568 16.43 10.88 7.81
CA GLU A 568 16.71 9.49 8.20
C GLU A 568 16.34 8.48 7.11
N GLU A 569 15.28 8.75 6.37
CA GLU A 569 14.87 7.97 5.20
C GLU A 569 15.92 8.02 4.08
N LEU A 570 16.45 9.21 3.77
CA LEU A 570 17.55 9.37 2.81
C LEU A 570 18.80 8.62 3.26
N LYS A 571 19.18 8.77 4.53
CA LYS A 571 20.32 8.06 5.12
C LYS A 571 20.17 6.55 4.96
N THR A 572 19.03 6.00 5.38
CA THR A 572 18.73 4.56 5.29
C THR A 572 18.81 4.07 3.83
N MET A 573 18.25 4.85 2.90
CA MET A 573 18.27 4.53 1.47
C MET A 573 19.70 4.49 0.92
N ILE A 574 20.52 5.49 1.24
CA ILE A 574 21.92 5.57 0.81
C ILE A 574 22.73 4.40 1.39
N GLU A 575 22.59 4.11 2.68
CA GLU A 575 23.32 3.01 3.32
C GLU A 575 22.97 1.64 2.76
N SER A 576 21.70 1.45 2.34
CA SER A 576 21.24 0.20 1.72
C SER A 576 21.91 -0.11 0.37
N GLU A 577 22.39 0.91 -0.34
CA GLU A 577 23.10 0.79 -1.63
C GLU A 577 24.63 0.69 -1.47
N GLY A 578 25.10 0.26 -0.29
CA GLY A 578 26.52 -0.01 -0.05
C GLY A 578 27.36 1.23 0.26
N PHE A 579 26.74 2.33 0.66
CA PHE A 579 27.44 3.49 1.19
C PHE A 579 27.57 3.45 2.72
N PHE A 580 28.53 4.20 3.23
CA PHE A 580 28.67 4.57 4.63
C PHE A 580 28.48 6.08 4.75
N VAL A 581 27.43 6.54 5.43
CA VAL A 581 27.19 7.97 5.63
C VAL A 581 28.19 8.50 6.65
N ARG A 582 29.15 9.29 6.17
CA ARG A 582 30.27 9.83 6.98
C ARG A 582 29.83 11.06 7.78
N LYS A 583 29.05 11.94 7.14
CA LYS A 583 28.54 13.17 7.73
C LYS A 583 27.13 13.43 7.22
N MET A 584 26.27 13.93 8.10
CA MET A 584 24.94 14.40 7.76
C MET A 584 24.67 15.68 8.55
N ARG A 585 24.15 16.71 7.89
CA ARG A 585 23.72 17.96 8.51
C ARG A 585 22.36 18.35 7.96
N THR A 586 21.47 18.82 8.82
CA THR A 586 20.23 19.47 8.41
C THR A 586 20.35 20.98 8.60
N GLU A 587 19.75 21.74 7.70
CA GLU A 587 19.68 23.20 7.74
C GLU A 587 18.25 23.68 7.51
N ASP A 588 17.97 24.91 7.92
CA ASP A 588 16.70 25.56 7.67
C ASP A 588 16.52 25.79 6.17
N TYR A 589 15.36 25.38 5.66
CA TYR A 589 15.00 25.56 4.28
C TYR A 589 14.17 26.82 4.12
N ILE A 590 14.81 27.88 3.61
CA ILE A 590 14.19 29.17 3.33
C ILE A 590 13.99 29.29 1.82
N ASN A 591 12.74 29.42 1.40
CA ASN A 591 12.41 29.58 -0.01
C ASN A 591 11.14 30.41 -0.20
N TRP A 592 10.79 30.68 -1.44
CA TRP A 592 9.59 31.43 -1.79
C TRP A 592 8.95 30.87 -3.06
N VAL A 593 7.66 31.13 -3.23
CA VAL A 593 6.86 30.67 -4.36
C VAL A 593 5.79 31.70 -4.68
N ARG A 594 5.53 31.94 -5.97
CA ARG A 594 4.37 32.74 -6.37
C ARG A 594 3.09 31.93 -6.24
N THR A 595 2.09 32.50 -5.60
CA THR A 595 0.82 31.84 -5.32
C THR A 595 -0.24 32.89 -5.05
N ASP A 596 -1.48 32.61 -5.46
CA ASP A 596 -2.61 33.53 -5.27
C ASP A 596 -3.24 33.38 -3.86
N SER A 597 -2.80 32.36 -3.11
CA SER A 597 -3.29 32.03 -1.77
C SER A 597 -2.21 32.15 -0.70
N GLU A 598 -2.58 32.75 0.44
CA GLU A 598 -1.80 32.63 1.67
C GLU A 598 -1.93 31.19 2.18
N GLU A 599 -0.81 30.48 2.31
CA GLU A 599 -0.77 29.13 2.82
C GLU A 599 -0.13 29.13 4.22
N LYS A 600 -0.74 28.43 5.16
CA LYS A 600 -0.23 28.23 6.52
C LYS A 600 -0.19 26.75 6.85
N ALA A 601 0.86 26.33 7.53
CA ALA A 601 1.01 24.98 8.02
C ALA A 601 1.76 24.98 9.34
N GLU A 602 1.43 24.03 10.21
CA GLU A 602 2.14 23.83 11.47
C GLU A 602 3.61 23.47 11.19
N GLY A 603 4.55 24.04 11.94
CA GLY A 603 5.98 23.83 11.71
C GLY A 603 6.58 24.56 10.49
N VAL A 604 5.79 25.40 9.80
CA VAL A 604 6.26 26.22 8.67
C VAL A 604 6.00 27.69 8.98
N LYS A 605 7.07 28.51 9.02
CA LYS A 605 6.93 29.97 9.13
C LYS A 605 6.66 30.51 7.74
N THR A 606 5.53 31.19 7.53
CA THR A 606 5.18 31.78 6.23
C THR A 606 4.98 33.30 6.33
N SER A 607 5.31 34.01 5.25
CA SER A 607 5.03 35.44 5.07
C SER A 607 4.61 35.65 3.62
N TYR A 608 3.57 36.45 3.40
CA TYR A 608 3.01 36.66 2.08
C TYR A 608 3.08 38.15 1.70
N LYS A 609 3.69 38.46 0.56
CA LYS A 609 3.83 39.83 0.05
C LYS A 609 3.88 39.84 -1.48
N ASN A 610 3.07 40.69 -2.11
CA ASN A 610 3.03 40.88 -3.58
C ASN A 610 2.95 39.56 -4.36
N GLU A 611 1.99 38.70 -4.01
CA GLU A 611 1.78 37.36 -4.61
C GLU A 611 2.93 36.36 -4.39
N ILE A 612 3.89 36.70 -3.52
CA ILE A 612 5.00 35.83 -3.16
C ILE A 612 4.80 35.34 -1.73
N LEU A 613 4.67 34.02 -1.59
CA LEU A 613 4.71 33.32 -0.32
C LEU A 613 6.16 32.95 0.00
N TYR A 614 6.74 33.61 0.98
CA TYR A 614 7.99 33.22 1.62
C TYR A 614 7.69 32.17 2.69
N PHE A 615 8.55 31.17 2.78
CA PHE A 615 8.44 30.16 3.82
C PHE A 615 9.81 29.74 4.35
N GLN A 616 9.83 29.37 5.63
CA GLN A 616 10.97 28.78 6.31
C GLN A 616 10.52 27.51 7.03
N ILE A 617 11.25 26.42 6.76
CA ILE A 617 11.06 25.12 7.40
C ILE A 617 12.32 24.79 8.16
N SER A 618 12.19 24.62 9.47
CA SER A 618 13.34 24.25 10.30
C SER A 618 13.84 22.85 9.96
N SER A 619 15.16 22.69 9.78
CA SER A 619 15.76 21.43 9.30
C SER A 619 15.14 20.87 8.00
N GLY A 620 14.61 21.74 7.13
CA GLY A 620 13.95 21.37 5.86
C GLY A 620 14.90 21.04 4.71
N TYR A 621 16.21 21.04 4.93
CA TYR A 621 17.21 20.70 3.92
C TYR A 621 18.28 19.77 4.52
N ALA A 622 18.63 18.68 3.84
CA ALA A 622 19.64 17.72 4.29
C ALA A 622 20.85 17.72 3.35
N ILE A 623 22.05 17.72 3.95
CA ILE A 623 23.33 17.59 3.27
C ILE A 623 24.00 16.33 3.78
N ILE A 624 24.22 15.36 2.89
CA ILE A 624 24.74 14.04 3.23
C ILE A 624 26.03 13.80 2.44
N VAL A 625 27.09 13.46 3.17
CA VAL A 625 28.37 13.01 2.61
C VAL A 625 28.50 11.52 2.89
N ALA A 626 28.41 10.71 1.86
CA ALA A 626 28.48 9.27 1.95
C ALA A 626 29.69 8.72 1.21
N ARG A 627 30.36 7.72 1.78
CA ARG A 627 31.54 7.09 1.19
C ARG A 627 31.17 5.71 0.66
N LYS A 628 31.62 5.36 -0.54
CA LYS A 628 31.44 4.01 -1.09
C LYS A 628 32.17 2.98 -0.23
N LYS A 629 31.47 1.96 0.30
CA LYS A 629 32.09 0.90 1.11
C LYS A 629 33.04 0.08 0.25
N SER A 630 34.22 -0.24 0.79
CA SER A 630 35.06 -1.32 0.26
C SER A 630 34.33 -2.63 0.55
N ARG A 631 34.20 -3.53 -0.44
CA ARG A 631 33.42 -4.78 -0.38
C ARG A 631 33.99 -5.86 0.58
N HIS A 632 34.68 -5.48 1.65
CA HIS A 632 35.23 -6.38 2.66
C HIS A 632 34.87 -5.93 4.07
N ILE A 633 33.69 -6.36 4.54
CA ILE A 633 33.48 -6.82 5.92
C ILE A 633 32.38 -7.90 5.83
N PRO A 634 32.67 -9.19 6.15
CA PRO A 634 31.62 -10.18 6.34
C PRO A 634 30.86 -9.85 7.63
N PHE A 635 29.54 -9.81 7.57
CA PHE A 635 28.70 -9.85 8.76
C PHE A 635 28.95 -11.19 9.46
N SER A 636 29.68 -11.18 10.58
CA SER A 636 29.54 -12.23 11.59
C SER A 636 28.20 -12.01 12.30
N LEU A 637 27.42 -13.09 12.32
CA LEU A 637 26.08 -13.26 12.91
C LEU A 637 25.94 -12.72 14.33
#